data_AF-A0A4Z1KV13-F1
#
_entry.id   AF-A0A4Z1KV13-F1
#
_cell.length_a   1.000
_cell.length_b   1.000
_cell.length_c   1.000
_cell.angle_alpha   90.00
_cell.angle_beta   90.00
_cell.angle_gamma   90.00
#
_symmetry.space_group_name_H-M   'P 1'
#
loop_
_entity.id
_entity.type
_entity.pdbx_description
1 polymer ?
#
loop_
_entity_poly.entity_id
_entity_poly.type
_entity_poly.pdbx_seq_one_letter_code
_entity_poly.pdbx_strand_id
1 'polypeptide(L)'
;MLEAWNSGDAIANLAPDKPKLDYPPEPETSSDPLERRRWVTAVKKVENSKSSFHSQRCFQNFQLEIARALRDKTFYFPHNVDFRGRAYPIPPYLNHMGADHCRGLMMFGTGKELGTSGLRWLKVHLANVYGFDKASLQEREEFASKNIDEIYDSATNPLGGKKWWLQAEDPWQCLAACMEFKNALESGDPASFISYLPVHQDGTCNGLQHYAALGGDVWGAQQVNLEPGDRPADVYTAVADLVKESIAKDLLADHPKAKVLSGKITRKVVKQTVMTNVYGVTFIGAKAQVRKQLVAAHKDLPDNEEINPGTLASYVVTKIFTALSTMFKGAHDIQYWLGDCASRISNSLTPEQIERIVAQAPEQGSRPSKRAASTLDDISQFKSSVIWTTPLNLPVVQPYRTHKSRLVRTNLQLLSLSEPHRSDPVSSRKQLQAFPPNFIHSLDATHMLLSAVKCNEAKLAFAAVHDSFWTHAADVDTMNTFLRDAFIEIHSDDVIGRLAAEMATRYKDYMQLVKVKPGTLAFKKISQYRKSLKLIEKERNSDLLREVKRLRLLSSSNPEEVEEGKRMITAASIYEGMTGEVELDPESDVKTLGLGNMVSSRSAKEHDTVSSWDTGATDEALEEALEDNPNIELEAAEEISEEAELETAPKDRFESSMKPKSRPSQKSQLVWLPLKFAPIPKKGAFDVTRLKQSQYFFS
;
A
#
# COMPACT_ATOMS: atom_id res chain seq x y z
N MET A 1 -2.77 24.20 24.47
CA MET A 1 -3.68 23.87 23.34
C MET A 1 -4.99 24.67 23.35
N LEU A 2 -5.84 24.61 24.39
CA LEU A 2 -7.12 25.37 24.42
C LEU A 2 -6.97 26.89 24.17
N GLU A 3 -5.91 27.51 24.70
CA GLU A 3 -5.62 28.92 24.44
C GLU A 3 -5.33 29.19 22.94
N ALA A 4 -4.57 28.31 22.29
CA ALA A 4 -4.30 28.38 20.85
C ALA A 4 -5.57 28.18 20.02
N TRP A 5 -6.43 27.24 20.43
CA TRP A 5 -7.73 27.03 19.78
C TRP A 5 -8.63 28.28 19.85
N ASN A 6 -8.69 28.91 21.03
CA ASN A 6 -9.53 30.07 21.29
C ASN A 6 -9.03 31.35 20.63
N SER A 7 -7.74 31.45 20.26
CA SER A 7 -7.26 32.60 19.48
C SER A 7 -7.86 32.64 18.08
N GLY A 8 -8.22 31.47 17.53
CA GLY A 8 -8.76 31.31 16.19
C GLY A 8 -7.70 31.36 15.08
N ASP A 9 -6.43 31.53 15.43
CA ASP A 9 -5.31 31.51 14.49
C ASP A 9 -4.93 30.07 14.12
N ALA A 10 -4.30 29.91 12.96
CA ALA A 10 -3.65 28.65 12.61
C ALA A 10 -2.36 28.51 13.43
N ILE A 11 -2.35 27.58 14.39
CA ILE A 11 -1.20 27.29 15.26
C ILE A 11 -0.92 25.79 15.19
N ALA A 12 0.32 25.44 14.82
CA ALA A 12 0.70 24.08 14.46
C ALA A 12 -0.31 23.52 13.44
N ASN A 13 -0.96 22.40 13.75
CA ASN A 13 -1.96 21.78 12.90
C ASN A 13 -3.42 22.15 13.21
N LEU A 14 -3.68 23.10 14.11
CA LEU A 14 -5.05 23.56 14.36
C LEU A 14 -5.55 24.40 13.17
N ALA A 15 -6.69 24.02 12.62
CA ALA A 15 -7.30 24.73 11.49
C ALA A 15 -7.78 26.13 11.93
N PRO A 16 -7.57 27.20 11.13
CA PRO A 16 -7.96 28.55 11.50
C PRO A 16 -9.47 28.75 11.54
N ASP A 17 -9.95 29.65 12.40
CA ASP A 17 -11.38 30.02 12.50
C ASP A 17 -11.87 30.79 11.27
N LYS A 18 -11.04 31.72 10.82
CA LYS A 18 -11.33 32.61 9.70
C LYS A 18 -10.17 32.53 8.70
N PRO A 19 -10.12 31.47 7.87
CA PRO A 19 -9.08 31.35 6.86
C PRO A 19 -9.17 32.53 5.88
N LYS A 20 -8.02 33.15 5.59
CA LYS A 20 -7.91 34.18 4.55
C LYS A 20 -7.82 33.49 3.20
N LEU A 21 -8.93 33.54 2.45
CA LEU A 21 -9.06 32.89 1.16
C LEU A 21 -9.35 33.94 0.08
N ASP A 22 -8.42 34.09 -0.84
CA ASP A 22 -8.54 35.04 -1.95
C ASP A 22 -9.20 34.37 -3.15
N TYR A 23 -10.38 34.87 -3.52
CA TYR A 23 -11.08 34.41 -4.71
C TYR A 23 -10.47 35.09 -5.94
N PRO A 24 -10.09 34.32 -6.99
CA PRO A 24 -9.62 34.93 -8.22
C PRO A 24 -10.77 35.76 -8.84
N PRO A 25 -10.47 36.96 -9.36
CA PRO A 25 -11.50 37.80 -9.99
C PRO A 25 -12.11 37.07 -11.19
N GLU A 26 -13.42 37.22 -11.37
CA GLU A 26 -14.10 36.64 -12.52
C GLU A 26 -13.53 37.26 -13.81
N PRO A 27 -13.09 36.44 -14.79
CA PRO A 27 -12.57 36.96 -16.05
C PRO A 27 -13.67 37.67 -16.83
N GLU A 28 -13.31 38.70 -17.58
CA GLU A 28 -14.24 39.37 -18.49
C GLU A 28 -14.75 38.40 -19.56
N THR A 29 -15.82 38.79 -20.27
CA THR A 29 -16.42 37.95 -21.31
C THR A 29 -15.45 37.85 -22.50
N SER A 30 -14.63 36.80 -22.50
CA SER A 30 -13.59 36.50 -23.49
C SER A 30 -14.06 35.47 -24.51
N SER A 31 -13.46 35.48 -25.71
CA SER A 31 -13.69 34.47 -26.75
C SER A 31 -12.97 33.15 -26.49
N ASP A 32 -12.03 33.10 -25.53
CA ASP A 32 -11.30 31.89 -25.14
C ASP A 32 -12.06 31.11 -24.04
N PRO A 33 -12.64 29.93 -24.33
CA PRO A 33 -13.32 29.12 -23.33
C PRO A 33 -12.38 28.56 -22.23
N LEU A 34 -11.06 28.53 -22.47
CA LEU A 34 -10.08 28.01 -21.51
C LEU A 34 -9.88 28.95 -20.33
N GLU A 35 -9.99 30.25 -20.53
CA GLU A 35 -9.83 31.27 -19.48
C GLU A 35 -10.88 31.10 -18.39
N ARG A 36 -12.15 30.98 -18.77
CA ARG A 36 -13.25 30.69 -17.85
C ARG A 36 -13.07 29.35 -17.16
N ARG A 37 -12.59 28.32 -17.87
CA ARG A 37 -12.34 26.99 -17.28
C ARG A 37 -11.22 27.03 -16.23
N ARG A 38 -10.14 27.79 -16.48
CA ARG A 38 -9.05 28.01 -15.51
C ARG A 38 -9.56 28.74 -14.27
N TRP A 39 -10.35 29.80 -14.45
CA TRP A 39 -10.97 30.52 -13.33
C TRP A 39 -11.89 29.61 -12.51
N VAL A 40 -12.81 28.86 -13.13
CA VAL A 40 -13.68 27.90 -12.42
C VAL A 40 -12.85 26.88 -11.63
N THR A 41 -11.76 26.38 -12.21
CA THR A 41 -10.86 25.44 -11.52
C THR A 41 -10.19 26.10 -10.31
N ALA A 42 -9.74 27.36 -10.44
CA ALA A 42 -9.14 28.10 -9.34
C ALA A 42 -10.16 28.41 -8.22
N VAL A 43 -11.39 28.81 -8.56
CA VAL A 43 -12.48 29.01 -7.59
C VAL A 43 -12.82 27.71 -6.86
N LYS A 44 -12.93 26.59 -7.58
CA LYS A 44 -13.16 25.27 -6.98
C LYS A 44 -12.08 24.91 -5.95
N LYS A 45 -10.82 25.21 -6.23
CA LYS A 45 -9.72 24.99 -5.27
C LYS A 45 -9.92 25.80 -3.99
N VAL A 46 -10.29 27.08 -4.12
CA VAL A 46 -10.55 27.94 -2.97
C VAL A 46 -11.74 27.45 -2.14
N GLU A 47 -12.84 27.05 -2.79
CA GLU A 47 -14.02 26.47 -2.11
C GLU A 47 -13.70 25.15 -1.42
N ASN A 48 -12.91 24.28 -2.06
CA ASN A 48 -12.45 23.02 -1.46
C ASN A 48 -11.62 23.29 -0.20
N SER A 49 -10.66 24.23 -0.25
CA SER A 49 -9.88 24.65 0.92
C SER A 49 -10.77 25.17 2.05
N LYS A 50 -11.79 25.97 1.73
CA LYS A 50 -12.75 26.49 2.71
C LYS A 50 -13.55 25.38 3.39
N SER A 51 -14.14 24.48 2.60
CA SER A 51 -14.94 23.34 3.09
C SER A 51 -14.10 22.43 3.99
N SER A 52 -12.85 22.22 3.60
CA SER A 52 -11.88 21.50 4.42
C SER A 52 -11.60 22.16 5.75
N PHE A 53 -11.19 23.43 5.77
CA PHE A 53 -10.84 24.09 7.03
C PHE A 53 -12.03 24.04 7.99
N HIS A 54 -13.24 24.22 7.47
CA HIS A 54 -14.46 24.04 8.25
C HIS A 54 -14.58 22.61 8.81
N SER A 55 -14.42 21.58 7.98
CA SER A 55 -14.53 20.17 8.38
C SER A 55 -13.47 19.78 9.41
N GLN A 56 -12.20 20.16 9.18
CA GLN A 56 -11.09 19.95 10.10
C GLN A 56 -11.36 20.63 11.44
N ARG A 57 -11.80 21.89 11.42
CA ARG A 57 -12.11 22.64 12.65
C ARG A 57 -13.28 21.99 13.41
N CYS A 58 -14.33 21.53 12.73
CA CYS A 58 -15.41 20.78 13.38
C CYS A 58 -14.92 19.48 14.04
N PHE A 59 -14.04 18.74 13.36
CA PHE A 59 -13.47 17.49 13.87
C PHE A 59 -12.55 17.74 15.08
N GLN A 60 -11.63 18.69 14.97
CA GLN A 60 -10.72 19.11 16.04
C GLN A 60 -11.47 19.64 17.26
N ASN A 61 -12.56 20.39 17.06
CA ASN A 61 -13.42 20.82 18.16
C ASN A 61 -13.99 19.63 18.93
N PHE A 62 -14.48 18.60 18.22
CA PHE A 62 -15.00 17.39 18.85
C PHE A 62 -13.93 16.65 19.65
N GLN A 63 -12.71 16.57 19.11
CA GLN A 63 -11.55 15.98 19.79
C GLN A 63 -11.19 16.74 21.07
N LEU A 64 -11.13 18.07 21.03
CA LEU A 64 -10.86 18.92 22.19
C LEU A 64 -11.95 18.82 23.25
N GLU A 65 -13.22 18.74 22.86
CA GLU A 65 -14.34 18.56 23.80
C GLU A 65 -14.31 17.19 24.49
N ILE A 66 -13.99 16.12 23.76
CA ILE A 66 -13.76 14.79 24.36
C ILE A 66 -12.58 14.84 25.32
N ALA A 67 -11.44 15.42 24.90
CA ALA A 67 -10.26 15.54 25.74
C ALA A 67 -10.56 16.33 27.02
N ARG A 68 -11.37 17.39 26.92
CA ARG A 68 -11.84 18.17 28.08
C ARG A 68 -12.74 17.36 29.01
N ALA A 69 -13.63 16.52 28.48
CA ALA A 69 -14.53 15.68 29.28
C ALA A 69 -13.81 14.52 29.99
N LEU A 70 -12.70 14.04 29.41
CA LEU A 70 -11.82 12.99 29.93
C LEU A 70 -10.63 13.53 30.73
N ARG A 71 -10.49 14.86 30.85
CA ARG A 71 -9.42 15.50 31.61
C ARG A 71 -9.39 14.93 33.04
N ASP A 72 -8.19 14.64 33.52
CA ASP A 72 -7.91 14.08 34.86
C ASP A 72 -8.51 12.68 35.12
N LYS A 73 -8.94 11.96 34.07
CA LYS A 73 -9.41 10.57 34.17
C LYS A 73 -8.45 9.63 33.45
N THR A 74 -8.20 8.48 34.07
CA THR A 74 -7.59 7.33 33.39
C THR A 74 -8.64 6.62 32.56
N PHE A 75 -8.35 6.35 31.29
CA PHE A 75 -9.22 5.64 30.37
C PHE A 75 -8.40 4.63 29.53
N TYR A 76 -9.11 3.76 28.82
CA TYR A 76 -8.52 2.69 28.02
C TYR A 76 -9.11 2.71 26.60
N PHE A 77 -8.28 2.38 25.61
CA PHE A 77 -8.73 2.18 24.23
C PHE A 77 -8.94 0.70 23.95
N PRO A 78 -10.19 0.23 23.79
CA PRO A 78 -10.43 -1.10 23.25
C PRO A 78 -10.06 -1.09 21.77
N HIS A 79 -9.29 -2.10 21.34
CA HIS A 79 -8.83 -2.22 19.96
C HIS A 79 -9.63 -3.29 19.21
N ASN A 80 -9.83 -3.06 17.92
CA ASN A 80 -10.30 -4.04 16.95
C ASN A 80 -9.20 -4.29 15.92
N VAL A 81 -9.26 -5.41 15.20
CA VAL A 81 -8.32 -5.71 14.12
C VAL A 81 -9.00 -5.64 12.77
N ASP A 82 -8.27 -5.18 11.76
CA ASP A 82 -8.70 -5.31 10.37
C ASP A 82 -8.54 -6.75 9.86
N PHE A 83 -8.92 -7.01 8.61
CA PHE A 83 -8.82 -8.35 8.02
C PHE A 83 -7.38 -8.88 7.89
N ARG A 84 -6.36 -8.03 8.07
CA ARG A 84 -4.93 -8.34 7.98
C ARG A 84 -4.31 -8.55 9.36
N GLY A 85 -5.00 -8.13 10.42
CA GLY A 85 -4.57 -8.22 11.81
C GLY A 85 -4.06 -6.91 12.42
N ARG A 86 -4.04 -5.79 11.66
CA ARG A 86 -3.60 -4.49 12.20
C ARG A 86 -4.61 -4.00 13.24
N ALA A 87 -4.13 -3.55 14.38
CA ALA A 87 -4.97 -3.11 15.49
C ALA A 87 -5.31 -1.62 15.37
N TYR A 88 -6.58 -1.28 15.61
CA TYR A 88 -7.12 0.08 15.58
C TYR A 88 -7.99 0.32 16.82
N PRO A 89 -7.87 1.47 17.50
CA PRO A 89 -8.79 1.90 18.53
C PRO A 89 -10.23 1.93 17.99
N ILE A 90 -11.17 1.39 18.75
CA ILE A 90 -12.60 1.44 18.42
C ILE A 90 -13.15 2.89 18.49
N PRO A 91 -12.76 3.74 19.46
CA PRO A 91 -13.21 5.14 19.47
C PRO A 91 -12.62 5.93 18.28
N PRO A 92 -13.46 6.45 17.36
CA PRO A 92 -12.95 6.98 16.09
C PRO A 92 -12.49 8.44 16.16
N TYR A 93 -12.96 9.21 17.15
CA TYR A 93 -12.74 10.65 17.20
C TYR A 93 -11.44 11.05 17.89
N LEU A 94 -11.25 10.63 19.15
CA LEU A 94 -10.05 10.88 19.94
C LEU A 94 -9.40 9.53 20.28
N ASN A 95 -8.22 9.29 19.73
CA ASN A 95 -7.39 8.13 20.02
C ASN A 95 -5.91 8.44 19.71
N HIS A 96 -4.99 7.63 20.25
CA HIS A 96 -3.55 7.86 20.15
C HIS A 96 -2.96 7.64 18.75
N MET A 97 -3.76 7.15 17.79
CA MET A 97 -3.36 7.04 16.38
C MET A 97 -3.78 8.27 15.55
N GLY A 98 -4.43 9.25 16.16
CA GLY A 98 -4.76 10.52 15.51
C GLY A 98 -3.52 11.38 15.21
N ALA A 99 -3.77 12.56 14.64
CA ALA A 99 -2.74 13.55 14.30
C ALA A 99 -1.99 14.09 15.54
N ASP A 100 -0.93 14.88 15.31
CA ASP A 100 -0.02 15.42 16.32
C ASP A 100 -0.74 16.01 17.56
N HIS A 101 -1.75 16.87 17.37
CA HIS A 101 -2.50 17.43 18.50
C HIS A 101 -3.23 16.38 19.36
N CYS A 102 -3.67 15.26 18.78
CA CYS A 102 -4.25 14.16 19.56
C CYS A 102 -3.16 13.48 20.38
N ARG A 103 -2.02 13.14 19.75
CA ARG A 103 -0.90 12.46 20.42
C ARG A 103 -0.33 13.29 21.55
N GLY A 104 -0.09 14.58 21.31
CA GLY A 104 0.41 15.51 22.32
C GLY A 104 -0.53 15.78 23.50
N LEU A 105 -1.81 15.37 23.43
CA LEU A 105 -2.76 15.47 24.55
C LEU A 105 -2.71 14.26 25.50
N MET A 106 -2.20 13.11 25.05
CA MET A 106 -2.31 11.85 25.78
C MET A 106 -0.98 11.44 26.42
N MET A 107 -1.09 10.85 27.61
CA MET A 107 0.01 10.28 28.37
C MET A 107 -0.41 8.90 28.89
N PHE A 108 0.54 8.07 29.31
CA PHE A 108 0.21 6.81 29.97
C PHE A 108 -0.51 7.08 31.30
N GLY A 109 -1.47 6.23 31.66
CA GLY A 109 -2.23 6.39 32.92
C GLY A 109 -1.43 6.03 34.18
N THR A 110 -0.34 5.30 34.02
CA THR A 110 0.61 4.93 35.08
C THR A 110 1.97 5.53 34.74
N GLY A 111 2.64 6.18 35.70
CA GLY A 111 3.96 6.76 35.48
C GLY A 111 5.08 5.80 35.92
N LYS A 112 6.29 6.02 35.38
CA LYS A 112 7.49 5.26 35.75
C LYS A 112 8.68 6.18 35.95
N GLU A 113 9.54 5.87 36.93
CA GLU A 113 10.80 6.60 37.13
C GLU A 113 11.68 6.48 35.88
N LEU A 114 12.26 7.59 35.43
CA LEU A 114 13.08 7.63 34.21
C LEU A 114 14.32 6.75 34.32
N GLY A 115 15.02 6.78 35.45
CA GLY A 115 16.39 6.31 35.55
C GLY A 115 17.34 7.06 34.61
N THR A 116 18.59 6.60 34.56
CA THR A 116 19.61 7.20 33.67
C THR A 116 19.31 6.94 32.20
N SER A 117 18.87 5.72 31.86
CA SER A 117 18.51 5.37 30.48
C SER A 117 17.24 6.09 30.02
N GLY A 118 16.20 6.17 30.84
CA GLY A 118 14.97 6.89 30.44
C GLY A 118 15.20 8.38 30.29
N LEU A 119 16.08 9.00 31.08
CA LEU A 119 16.45 10.40 30.85
C LEU A 119 17.14 10.61 29.49
N ARG A 120 18.01 9.68 29.09
CA ARG A 120 18.62 9.66 27.75
C ARG A 120 17.55 9.49 26.67
N TRP A 121 16.64 8.53 26.82
CA TRP A 121 15.56 8.30 25.85
C TRP A 121 14.55 9.44 25.76
N LEU A 122 14.29 10.17 26.85
CA LEU A 122 13.47 11.39 26.82
C LEU A 122 14.13 12.50 25.98
N LYS A 123 15.45 12.67 26.09
CA LYS A 123 16.21 13.60 25.23
C LYS A 123 16.20 13.17 23.77
N VAL A 124 16.39 11.87 23.51
CA VAL A 124 16.32 11.31 22.15
C VAL A 124 14.92 11.50 21.57
N HIS A 125 13.87 11.25 22.33
CA HIS A 125 12.49 11.45 21.91
C HIS A 125 12.23 12.91 21.52
N LEU A 126 12.69 13.88 22.32
CA LEU A 126 12.61 15.31 22.00
C LEU A 126 13.29 15.63 20.67
N ALA A 127 14.48 15.06 20.41
CA ALA A 127 15.16 15.23 19.14
C ALA A 127 14.41 14.58 17.96
N ASN A 128 13.80 13.41 18.17
CA ASN A 128 13.01 12.70 17.16
C ASN A 128 11.80 13.54 16.75
N VAL A 129 10.95 13.96 17.69
CA VAL A 129 9.74 14.77 17.41
C VAL A 129 10.06 16.17 16.88
N TYR A 130 11.28 16.66 17.10
CA TYR A 130 11.76 17.89 16.47
C TYR A 130 12.13 17.71 14.98
N GLY A 131 12.39 16.47 14.52
CA GLY A 131 12.85 16.16 13.17
C GLY A 131 14.36 15.93 13.04
N PHE A 132 15.07 15.71 14.15
CA PHE A 132 16.52 15.41 14.16
C PHE A 132 16.80 13.90 14.25
N ASP A 133 15.98 13.08 13.59
CA ASP A 133 15.97 11.61 13.68
C ASP A 133 17.03 10.91 12.80
N LYS A 134 17.75 11.63 11.94
CA LYS A 134 18.82 11.06 11.08
C LYS A 134 20.22 11.12 11.71
N ALA A 135 20.30 11.69 12.90
CA ALA A 135 21.51 11.72 13.71
C ALA A 135 21.69 10.40 14.48
N SER A 136 22.93 10.14 14.93
CA SER A 136 23.20 9.04 15.86
C SER A 136 22.49 9.28 17.20
N LEU A 137 22.22 8.22 17.97
CA LEU A 137 21.53 8.36 19.27
C LEU A 137 22.26 9.33 20.22
N GLN A 138 23.59 9.39 20.16
CA GLN A 138 24.38 10.32 20.96
C GLN A 138 24.19 11.78 20.51
N GLU A 139 24.23 12.04 19.20
CA GLU A 139 23.99 13.39 18.66
C GLU A 139 22.56 13.86 18.97
N ARG A 140 21.57 12.95 18.97
CA ARG A 140 20.18 13.24 19.36
C ARG A 140 20.09 13.60 20.85
N GLU A 141 20.81 12.89 21.72
CA GLU A 141 20.88 13.25 23.15
C GLU A 141 21.54 14.63 23.38
N GLU A 142 22.62 14.91 22.65
CA GLU A 142 23.32 16.19 22.69
C GLU A 142 22.45 17.34 22.17
N PHE A 143 21.58 17.09 21.18
CA PHE A 143 20.66 18.09 20.65
C PHE A 143 19.76 18.67 21.73
N ALA A 144 19.13 17.84 22.55
CA ALA A 144 18.30 18.31 23.67
C ALA A 144 19.13 19.10 24.69
N SER A 145 20.37 18.64 24.95
CA SER A 145 21.26 19.28 25.92
C SER A 145 21.75 20.66 25.45
N LYS A 146 21.97 20.85 24.14
CA LYS A 146 22.39 22.12 23.53
C LYS A 146 21.28 23.16 23.44
N ASN A 147 20.02 22.72 23.35
CA ASN A 147 18.85 23.58 23.19
C ASN A 147 18.06 23.78 24.50
N ILE A 148 18.71 23.63 25.66
CA ILE A 148 18.04 23.66 26.96
C ILE A 148 17.27 24.96 27.21
N ASP A 149 17.83 26.11 26.81
CA ASP A 149 17.19 27.42 26.98
C ASP A 149 15.90 27.54 26.15
N GLU A 150 15.92 27.01 24.91
CA GLU A 150 14.74 26.99 24.03
C GLU A 150 13.65 26.04 24.56
N ILE A 151 14.07 24.92 25.17
CA ILE A 151 13.16 23.96 25.81
C ILE A 151 12.49 24.59 27.04
N TYR A 152 13.26 25.28 27.89
CA TYR A 152 12.72 25.97 29.08
C TYR A 152 11.75 27.11 28.69
N ASP A 153 12.09 27.89 27.66
CA ASP A 153 11.21 28.94 27.13
C ASP A 153 9.91 28.35 26.57
N SER A 154 10.01 27.31 25.76
CA SER A 154 8.85 26.62 25.16
C SER A 154 7.95 26.00 26.23
N ALA A 155 8.50 25.38 27.27
CA ALA A 155 7.73 24.77 28.36
C ALA A 155 7.08 25.81 29.30
N THR A 156 7.73 26.95 29.52
CA THR A 156 7.27 27.96 30.50
C THR A 156 6.32 28.98 29.88
N ASN A 157 6.56 29.39 28.64
CA ASN A 157 5.74 30.38 27.93
C ASN A 157 5.45 29.92 26.48
N PRO A 158 4.65 28.86 26.28
CA PRO A 158 4.49 28.21 24.97
C PRO A 158 4.00 29.13 23.86
N LEU A 159 3.12 30.09 24.17
CA LEU A 159 2.50 30.99 23.19
C LEU A 159 3.04 32.42 23.23
N GLY A 160 3.67 32.86 24.32
CA GLY A 160 4.24 34.20 24.45
C GLY A 160 5.77 34.26 24.30
N GLY A 161 6.45 33.11 24.30
CA GLY A 161 7.91 33.01 24.16
C GLY A 161 8.36 33.02 22.70
N LYS A 162 9.52 32.41 22.44
CA LYS A 162 10.12 32.26 21.10
C LYS A 162 9.38 31.27 20.22
N LYS A 163 8.53 30.42 20.80
CA LYS A 163 7.75 29.37 20.10
C LYS A 163 8.65 28.42 19.30
N TRP A 164 9.81 28.07 19.84
CA TRP A 164 10.77 27.18 19.20
C TRP A 164 10.14 25.82 18.84
N TRP A 165 9.29 25.29 19.72
CA TRP A 165 8.53 24.06 19.50
C TRP A 165 7.64 24.06 18.24
N LEU A 166 7.22 25.22 17.71
CA LEU A 166 6.44 25.29 16.46
C LEU A 166 7.29 25.01 15.21
N GLN A 167 8.62 24.96 15.33
CA GLN A 167 9.54 24.65 14.24
C GLN A 167 9.82 23.14 14.12
N ALA A 168 9.34 22.35 15.08
CA ALA A 168 9.43 20.90 15.08
C ALA A 168 8.59 20.27 13.95
N GLU A 169 8.95 19.05 13.53
CA GLU A 169 8.10 18.23 12.65
C GLU A 169 6.77 17.86 13.33
N ASP A 170 6.80 17.54 14.63
CA ASP A 170 5.63 17.25 15.47
C ASP A 170 5.49 18.28 16.61
N PRO A 171 4.88 19.46 16.38
CA PRO A 171 4.89 20.55 17.34
C PRO A 171 4.29 20.23 18.71
N TRP A 172 3.10 19.63 18.78
CA TRP A 172 2.42 19.38 20.05
C TRP A 172 3.12 18.29 20.87
N GLN A 173 3.59 17.23 20.22
CA GLN A 173 4.43 16.21 20.86
C GLN A 173 5.76 16.82 21.35
N CYS A 174 6.41 17.67 20.55
CA CYS A 174 7.62 18.40 20.97
C CYS A 174 7.36 19.27 22.19
N LEU A 175 6.23 19.99 22.24
CA LEU A 175 5.87 20.81 23.40
C LEU A 175 5.64 19.95 24.65
N ALA A 176 4.97 18.80 24.51
CA ALA A 176 4.80 17.85 25.61
C ALA A 176 6.15 17.32 26.12
N ALA A 177 7.07 16.96 25.22
CA ALA A 177 8.42 16.54 25.56
C ALA A 177 9.24 17.64 26.25
N CYS A 178 9.13 18.89 25.80
CA CYS A 178 9.75 20.05 26.44
C CYS A 178 9.25 20.23 27.89
N MET A 179 7.94 20.12 28.11
CA MET A 179 7.36 20.23 29.45
C MET A 179 7.82 19.09 30.36
N GLU A 180 7.80 17.86 29.87
CA GLU A 180 8.25 16.69 30.62
C GLU A 180 9.74 16.77 30.99
N PHE A 181 10.59 17.18 30.05
CA PHE A 181 12.03 17.33 30.28
C PHE A 181 12.35 18.45 31.26
N LYS A 182 11.66 19.60 31.17
CA LYS A 182 11.77 20.68 32.17
C LYS A 182 11.41 20.16 33.57
N ASN A 183 10.27 19.49 33.71
CA ASN A 183 9.80 18.96 34.99
C ASN A 183 10.80 17.95 35.58
N ALA A 184 11.41 17.11 34.74
CA ALA A 184 12.46 16.20 35.17
C ALA A 184 13.69 16.95 35.71
N LEU A 185 14.13 18.01 35.04
CA LEU A 185 15.28 18.82 35.48
C LEU A 185 15.00 19.60 36.79
N GLU A 186 13.78 20.10 36.96
CA GLU A 186 13.38 20.83 38.17
C GLU A 186 13.06 19.93 39.37
N SER A 187 12.95 18.61 39.17
CA SER A 187 12.67 17.63 40.25
C SER A 187 13.80 17.45 41.26
N GLY A 188 14.99 18.01 40.99
CA GLY A 188 16.20 17.87 41.80
C GLY A 188 17.04 16.65 41.41
N ASP A 189 16.44 15.47 41.29
CA ASP A 189 17.06 14.27 40.72
C ASP A 189 16.27 13.77 39.49
N PRO A 190 16.69 14.17 38.26
CA PRO A 190 15.99 13.81 37.03
C PRO A 190 15.86 12.31 36.79
N ALA A 191 16.74 11.47 37.36
CA ALA A 191 16.63 10.02 37.21
C ALA A 191 15.46 9.44 38.04
N SER A 192 15.13 10.06 39.17
CA SER A 192 14.00 9.65 40.03
C SER A 192 12.65 10.23 39.58
N PHE A 193 12.65 11.14 38.59
CA PHE A 193 11.41 11.75 38.10
C PHE A 193 10.48 10.70 37.48
N ILE A 194 9.22 10.72 37.90
CA ILE A 194 8.18 9.83 37.38
C ILE A 194 7.60 10.46 36.11
N SER A 195 7.91 9.84 34.97
CA SER A 195 7.43 10.28 33.66
C SER A 195 6.22 9.47 33.19
N TYR A 196 5.29 10.18 32.56
CA TYR A 196 4.07 9.60 31.96
C TYR A 196 4.08 9.68 30.43
N LEU A 197 5.02 10.43 29.85
CA LEU A 197 5.12 10.65 28.43
C LEU A 197 5.51 9.35 27.69
N PRO A 198 4.75 8.95 26.65
CA PRO A 198 5.18 7.87 25.77
C PRO A 198 6.41 8.29 24.95
N VAL A 199 7.39 7.39 24.83
CA VAL A 199 8.52 7.54 23.92
C VAL A 199 8.31 6.62 22.71
N HIS A 200 8.42 7.22 21.52
CA HIS A 200 8.10 6.55 20.25
C HIS A 200 9.35 5.90 19.68
N GLN A 201 9.23 4.66 19.20
CA GLN A 201 10.25 3.93 18.47
C GLN A 201 9.70 3.57 17.10
N ASP A 202 10.22 4.23 16.07
CA ASP A 202 9.73 4.13 14.70
C ASP A 202 10.63 3.24 13.84
N GLY A 203 10.02 2.39 13.01
CA GLY A 203 10.73 1.66 11.97
C GLY A 203 11.09 2.58 10.79
N THR A 204 12.31 2.48 10.25
CA THR A 204 12.75 3.34 9.13
C THR A 204 11.88 3.17 7.87
N CYS A 205 11.48 1.94 7.58
CA CYS A 205 10.47 1.58 6.58
C CYS A 205 10.09 0.10 6.79
N ASN A 206 9.09 -0.17 7.61
CA ASN A 206 8.80 -1.53 8.09
C ASN A 206 8.52 -2.51 6.94
N GLY A 207 7.76 -2.07 5.92
CA GLY A 207 7.50 -2.90 4.74
C GLY A 207 8.78 -3.33 3.99
N LEU A 208 9.76 -2.44 3.82
CA LEU A 208 11.06 -2.80 3.23
C LEU A 208 11.91 -3.66 4.15
N GLN A 209 11.82 -3.48 5.48
CA GLN A 209 12.47 -4.36 6.45
C GLN A 209 11.97 -5.79 6.30
N HIS A 210 10.64 -6.00 6.29
CA HIS A 210 10.06 -7.32 6.04
C HIS A 210 10.48 -7.90 4.69
N TYR A 211 10.43 -7.10 3.62
CA TYR A 211 10.85 -7.56 2.30
C TYR A 211 12.32 -7.94 2.22
N ALA A 212 13.23 -7.16 2.82
CA ALA A 212 14.65 -7.47 2.86
C ALA A 212 14.93 -8.78 3.63
N ALA A 213 14.22 -9.01 4.73
CA ALA A 213 14.33 -10.23 5.53
C ALA A 213 13.78 -11.48 4.79
N LEU A 214 12.65 -11.35 4.09
CA LEU A 214 12.07 -12.42 3.28
C LEU A 214 12.94 -12.73 2.06
N GLY A 215 13.36 -11.69 1.33
CA GLY A 215 14.17 -11.78 0.11
C GLY A 215 15.63 -12.17 0.37
N GLY A 216 16.15 -11.93 1.57
CA GLY A 216 17.56 -12.14 1.89
C GLY A 216 18.49 -11.12 1.25
N ASP A 217 18.01 -9.90 0.99
CA ASP A 217 18.71 -8.85 0.25
C ASP A 217 19.72 -8.12 1.16
N VAL A 218 21.01 -8.45 1.07
CA VAL A 218 22.05 -7.88 1.95
C VAL A 218 22.17 -6.35 1.83
N TRP A 219 22.21 -5.83 0.60
CA TRP A 219 22.32 -4.38 0.39
C TRP A 219 21.05 -3.65 0.85
N GLY A 220 19.88 -4.19 0.51
CA GLY A 220 18.60 -3.68 1.00
C GLY A 220 18.52 -3.67 2.53
N ALA A 221 18.92 -4.76 3.19
CA ALA A 221 18.94 -4.90 4.65
C ALA A 221 19.80 -3.83 5.34
N GLN A 222 20.93 -3.44 4.75
CA GLN A 222 21.76 -2.33 5.25
C GLN A 222 21.04 -0.99 5.19
N GLN A 223 20.32 -0.71 4.09
CA GLN A 223 19.64 0.58 3.89
C GLN A 223 18.40 0.77 4.78
N VAL A 224 17.89 -0.30 5.36
CA VAL A 224 16.71 -0.29 6.26
C VAL A 224 17.05 -0.69 7.70
N ASN A 225 18.33 -0.56 8.07
CA ASN A 225 18.83 -0.74 9.43
C ASN A 225 18.63 -2.14 10.03
N LEU A 226 18.51 -3.17 9.18
CA LEU A 226 18.54 -4.56 9.65
C LEU A 226 19.95 -5.02 9.99
N GLU A 227 20.95 -4.49 9.29
CA GLU A 227 22.36 -4.66 9.62
C GLU A 227 22.79 -3.59 10.65
N PRO A 228 23.65 -3.95 11.63
CA PRO A 228 24.18 -2.98 12.56
C PRO A 228 25.08 -1.98 11.82
N GLY A 229 24.93 -0.70 12.18
CA GLY A 229 25.75 0.39 11.69
C GLY A 229 25.92 1.46 12.76
N ASP A 230 26.93 2.31 12.60
CA ASP A 230 27.25 3.38 13.57
C ASP A 230 26.24 4.54 13.50
N ARG A 231 25.56 4.69 12.36
CA ARG A 231 24.55 5.72 12.08
C ARG A 231 23.31 5.08 11.45
N PRO A 232 22.12 5.69 11.63
CA PRO A 232 20.93 5.22 10.94
C PRO A 232 21.11 5.42 9.42
N ALA A 233 20.96 4.34 8.66
CA ALA A 233 20.81 4.40 7.22
C ALA A 233 19.44 4.99 6.83
N ASP A 234 19.41 5.68 5.69
CA ASP A 234 18.20 6.32 5.18
C ASP A 234 17.96 5.88 3.73
N VAL A 235 17.14 4.82 3.58
CA VAL A 235 16.81 4.21 2.28
C VAL A 235 16.32 5.25 1.26
N TYR A 236 15.62 6.29 1.71
CA TYR A 236 15.11 7.34 0.83
C TYR A 236 16.24 8.19 0.23
N THR A 237 17.25 8.55 1.02
CA THR A 237 18.44 9.25 0.50
C THR A 237 19.22 8.34 -0.45
N ALA A 238 19.41 7.06 -0.09
CA ALA A 238 20.10 6.11 -0.97
C ALA A 238 19.40 5.95 -2.33
N VAL A 239 18.06 5.85 -2.34
CA VAL A 239 17.28 5.81 -3.59
C VAL A 239 17.37 7.14 -4.34
N ALA A 240 17.29 8.28 -3.65
CA ALA A 240 17.45 9.59 -4.28
C ALA A 240 18.81 9.72 -4.98
N ASP A 241 19.87 9.22 -4.36
CA ASP A 241 21.23 9.28 -4.91
C ASP A 241 21.39 8.36 -6.13
N LEU A 242 20.85 7.14 -6.10
CA LEU A 242 20.80 6.27 -7.29
C LEU A 242 20.01 6.90 -8.44
N VAL A 243 18.91 7.60 -8.13
CA VAL A 243 18.14 8.36 -9.14
C VAL A 243 18.98 9.50 -9.70
N LYS A 244 19.67 10.28 -8.86
CA LYS A 244 20.58 11.35 -9.32
C LYS A 244 21.69 10.81 -10.21
N GLU A 245 22.32 9.70 -9.83
CA GLU A 245 23.34 9.03 -10.65
C GLU A 245 22.77 8.58 -12.01
N SER A 246 21.57 8.00 -12.03
CA SER A 246 20.94 7.64 -13.29
C SER A 246 20.58 8.85 -14.15
N ILE A 247 20.17 9.96 -13.56
CA ILE A 247 19.90 11.21 -14.27
C ILE A 247 21.20 11.78 -14.83
N ALA A 248 22.31 11.73 -14.07
CA ALA A 248 23.62 12.18 -14.54
C ALA A 248 24.10 11.36 -15.75
N LYS A 249 23.87 10.04 -15.77
CA LYS A 249 24.15 9.19 -16.95
C LYS A 249 23.31 9.60 -18.17
N ASP A 250 22.02 9.82 -17.98
CA ASP A 250 21.13 10.26 -19.07
C ASP A 250 21.43 11.70 -19.54
N LEU A 251 21.96 12.54 -18.65
CA LEU A 251 22.43 13.89 -18.97
C LEU A 251 23.64 13.85 -19.92
N LEU A 252 24.58 12.92 -19.69
CA LEU A 252 25.70 12.67 -20.61
C LEU A 252 25.23 12.14 -21.98
N ALA A 253 24.08 11.45 -22.02
CA ALA A 253 23.43 10.99 -23.24
C ALA A 253 22.50 12.03 -23.89
N ASP A 254 22.59 13.30 -23.46
CA ASP A 254 21.81 14.43 -23.95
C ASP A 254 20.28 14.32 -23.80
N HIS A 255 19.81 13.53 -22.82
CA HIS A 255 18.37 13.30 -22.64
C HIS A 255 17.62 14.58 -22.17
N PRO A 256 16.59 15.07 -22.90
CA PRO A 256 15.94 16.35 -22.61
C PRO A 256 15.38 16.50 -21.18
N LYS A 257 14.76 15.45 -20.65
CA LYS A 257 14.20 15.47 -19.29
C LYS A 257 15.28 15.47 -18.20
N ALA A 258 16.44 14.88 -18.48
CA ALA A 258 17.54 14.81 -17.52
C ALA A 258 18.17 16.20 -17.33
N LYS A 259 18.27 17.00 -18.39
CA LYS A 259 18.71 18.41 -18.33
C LYS A 259 17.87 19.24 -17.37
N VAL A 260 16.55 19.08 -17.43
CA VAL A 260 15.62 19.83 -16.58
C VAL A 260 15.67 19.36 -15.12
N LEU A 261 15.80 18.06 -14.88
CA LEU A 261 15.74 17.48 -13.54
C LEU A 261 17.09 17.43 -12.81
N SER A 262 18.19 17.76 -13.48
CA SER A 262 19.52 17.83 -12.87
C SER A 262 19.50 18.78 -11.68
N GLY A 263 19.90 18.28 -10.50
CA GLY A 263 19.89 19.04 -9.25
C GLY A 263 18.50 19.26 -8.60
N LYS A 264 17.41 18.76 -9.19
CA LYS A 264 16.04 18.96 -8.65
C LYS A 264 15.51 17.79 -7.82
N ILE A 265 16.21 16.63 -7.80
CA ILE A 265 15.80 15.44 -7.03
C ILE A 265 16.31 15.51 -5.59
N THR A 266 15.40 15.38 -4.63
CA THR A 266 15.68 15.38 -3.18
C THR A 266 15.07 14.16 -2.49
N ARG A 267 15.46 13.90 -1.24
CA ARG A 267 14.85 12.89 -0.37
C ARG A 267 13.32 13.03 -0.32
N LYS A 268 12.81 14.26 -0.15
CA LYS A 268 11.37 14.56 -0.07
C LYS A 268 10.62 14.15 -1.34
N VAL A 269 11.21 14.35 -2.51
CA VAL A 269 10.61 13.97 -3.81
C VAL A 269 10.44 12.45 -3.96
N VAL A 270 11.35 11.65 -3.39
CA VAL A 270 11.31 10.18 -3.54
C VAL A 270 10.63 9.47 -2.35
N LYS A 271 10.63 10.07 -1.15
CA LYS A 271 10.15 9.47 0.12
C LYS A 271 8.78 8.82 -0.05
N GLN A 272 7.78 9.60 -0.47
CA GLN A 272 6.40 9.12 -0.59
C GLN A 272 6.27 7.92 -1.53
N THR A 273 6.86 7.99 -2.73
CA THR A 273 6.78 6.90 -3.72
C THR A 273 7.54 5.65 -3.30
N VAL A 274 8.65 5.79 -2.57
CA VAL A 274 9.36 4.63 -2.01
C VAL A 274 8.54 3.97 -0.90
N MET A 275 7.91 4.75 -0.01
CA MET A 275 7.02 4.23 1.05
C MET A 275 5.82 3.49 0.49
N THR A 276 5.17 4.03 -0.55
CA THR A 276 3.94 3.45 -1.10
C THR A 276 4.23 2.30 -2.07
N ASN A 277 5.46 2.18 -2.59
CA ASN A 277 5.84 1.08 -3.50
C ASN A 277 5.75 -0.29 -2.85
N VAL A 278 6.25 -0.46 -1.62
CA VAL A 278 6.14 -1.72 -0.89
C VAL A 278 4.70 -2.10 -0.58
N TYR A 279 3.82 -1.09 -0.55
CA TYR A 279 2.39 -1.24 -0.32
C TYR A 279 1.56 -1.26 -1.62
N GLY A 280 2.21 -1.48 -2.77
CA GLY A 280 1.53 -1.80 -4.03
C GLY A 280 1.05 -0.59 -4.82
N VAL A 281 1.66 0.59 -4.65
CA VAL A 281 1.32 1.78 -5.46
C VAL A 281 1.42 1.48 -6.95
N THR A 282 0.42 1.92 -7.70
CA THR A 282 0.45 1.82 -9.16
C THR A 282 1.40 2.87 -9.75
N PHE A 283 1.87 2.66 -11.00
CA PHE A 283 2.69 3.65 -11.69
C PHE A 283 1.98 5.03 -11.81
N ILE A 284 0.66 5.03 -11.99
CA ILE A 284 -0.14 6.26 -12.07
C ILE A 284 -0.16 6.97 -10.72
N GLY A 285 -0.38 6.23 -9.64
CA GLY A 285 -0.31 6.76 -8.27
C GLY A 285 1.07 7.33 -7.95
N ALA A 286 2.13 6.57 -8.22
CA ALA A 286 3.52 7.04 -8.06
C ALA A 286 3.81 8.31 -8.87
N LYS A 287 3.32 8.39 -10.11
CA LYS A 287 3.46 9.59 -10.95
C LYS A 287 2.78 10.80 -10.32
N ALA A 288 1.58 10.63 -9.77
CA ALA A 288 0.86 11.71 -9.09
C ALA A 288 1.63 12.21 -7.87
N GLN A 289 2.14 11.29 -7.03
CA GLN A 289 2.94 11.59 -5.84
C GLN A 289 4.21 12.36 -6.20
N VAL A 290 5.01 11.86 -7.14
CA VAL A 290 6.23 12.54 -7.57
C VAL A 290 5.91 13.90 -8.21
N ARG A 291 4.83 14.01 -9.00
CA ARG A 291 4.42 15.29 -9.59
C ARG A 291 4.09 16.31 -8.51
N LYS A 292 3.31 15.93 -7.49
CA LYS A 292 2.96 16.80 -6.35
C LYS A 292 4.22 17.33 -5.69
N GLN A 293 5.15 16.44 -5.32
CA GLN A 293 6.39 16.83 -4.64
C GLN A 293 7.33 17.67 -5.53
N LEU A 294 7.43 17.36 -6.83
CA LEU A 294 8.24 18.13 -7.77
C LEU A 294 7.71 19.57 -7.94
N VAL A 295 6.40 19.73 -8.12
CA VAL A 295 5.78 21.05 -8.29
C VAL A 295 5.84 21.87 -7.01
N ALA A 296 5.69 21.23 -5.84
CA ALA A 296 5.83 21.88 -4.55
C ALA A 296 7.28 22.37 -4.31
N ALA A 297 8.27 21.55 -4.65
CA ALA A 297 9.69 21.88 -4.47
C ALA A 297 10.21 22.89 -5.51
N HIS A 298 9.70 22.86 -6.75
CA HIS A 298 10.21 23.63 -7.88
C HIS A 298 9.07 24.29 -8.66
N LYS A 299 8.86 25.59 -8.45
CA LYS A 299 7.81 26.37 -9.13
C LYS A 299 8.17 26.77 -10.57
N ASP A 300 9.42 26.58 -10.97
CA ASP A 300 10.03 26.98 -12.25
C ASP A 300 10.07 25.84 -13.30
N LEU A 301 9.30 24.77 -13.09
CA LEU A 301 9.30 23.63 -14.01
C LEU A 301 8.67 23.98 -15.38
N PRO A 302 9.25 23.51 -16.50
CA PRO A 302 8.65 23.67 -17.82
C PRO A 302 7.26 23.03 -17.88
N ASP A 303 6.34 23.70 -18.56
CA ASP A 303 4.98 23.23 -18.79
C ASP A 303 4.59 23.45 -20.27
N ASN A 304 5.19 22.66 -21.16
CA ASN A 304 4.88 22.64 -22.59
C ASN A 304 4.44 21.25 -23.06
N GLU A 305 4.03 21.12 -24.33
CA GLU A 305 3.47 19.86 -24.86
C GLU A 305 4.44 18.68 -24.75
N GLU A 306 5.76 18.90 -24.89
CA GLU A 306 6.76 17.82 -24.85
C GLU A 306 7.29 17.52 -23.44
N ILE A 307 7.54 18.58 -22.66
CA ILE A 307 8.09 18.53 -21.30
C ILE A 307 7.17 19.33 -20.39
N ASN A 308 6.47 18.60 -19.53
CA ASN A 308 5.60 19.14 -18.50
C ASN A 308 5.81 18.37 -17.19
N PRO A 309 5.29 18.86 -16.04
CA PRO A 309 5.47 18.20 -14.75
C PRO A 309 5.01 16.74 -14.75
N GLY A 310 4.02 16.39 -15.56
CA GLY A 310 3.56 15.02 -15.74
C GLY A 310 4.60 14.13 -16.43
N THR A 311 5.16 14.56 -17.55
CA THR A 311 6.16 13.76 -18.30
C THR A 311 7.50 13.68 -17.58
N LEU A 312 7.84 14.69 -16.77
CA LEU A 312 8.98 14.69 -15.85
C LEU A 312 8.77 13.71 -14.70
N ALA A 313 7.60 13.74 -14.03
CA ALA A 313 7.28 12.81 -12.96
C ALA A 313 7.31 11.35 -13.44
N SER A 314 6.74 11.04 -14.62
CA SER A 314 6.83 9.69 -15.21
C SER A 314 8.26 9.20 -15.40
N TYR A 315 9.16 10.10 -15.78
CA TYR A 315 10.57 9.77 -15.97
C TYR A 315 11.24 9.47 -14.62
N VAL A 316 11.01 10.31 -13.60
CA VAL A 316 11.54 10.09 -12.25
C VAL A 316 11.01 8.79 -11.63
N VAL A 317 9.72 8.49 -11.75
CA VAL A 317 9.13 7.22 -11.24
C VAL A 317 9.83 6.00 -11.84
N THR A 318 10.05 6.00 -13.15
CA THR A 318 10.79 4.92 -13.82
C THR A 318 12.19 4.72 -13.21
N LYS A 319 12.88 5.82 -12.89
CA LYS A 319 14.20 5.78 -12.23
C LYS A 319 14.12 5.29 -10.78
N ILE A 320 13.14 5.74 -10.00
CA ILE A 320 12.91 5.28 -8.62
C ILE A 320 12.69 3.77 -8.59
N PHE A 321 11.79 3.25 -9.43
CA PHE A 321 11.48 1.82 -9.46
C PHE A 321 12.69 0.97 -9.90
N THR A 322 13.48 1.47 -10.86
CA THR A 322 14.73 0.82 -11.26
C THR A 322 15.74 0.77 -10.11
N ALA A 323 15.88 1.87 -9.35
CA ALA A 323 16.77 1.92 -8.18
C ALA A 323 16.33 0.92 -7.10
N LEU A 324 15.03 0.86 -6.78
CA LEU A 324 14.47 -0.08 -5.81
C LEU A 324 14.70 -1.54 -6.20
N SER A 325 14.46 -1.90 -7.46
CA SER A 325 14.65 -3.28 -7.94
C SER A 325 16.10 -3.73 -7.93
N THR A 326 17.04 -2.78 -8.02
CA THR A 326 18.46 -3.09 -7.93
C THR A 326 18.87 -3.38 -6.48
N MET A 327 18.27 -2.66 -5.52
CA MET A 327 18.58 -2.77 -4.09
C MET A 327 17.85 -3.92 -3.39
N PHE A 328 16.61 -4.21 -3.80
CA PHE A 328 15.71 -5.20 -3.20
C PHE A 328 15.27 -6.24 -4.23
N LYS A 329 16.24 -6.96 -4.80
CA LYS A 329 15.96 -7.92 -5.88
C LYS A 329 15.12 -9.10 -5.38
N GLY A 330 15.50 -9.71 -4.25
CA GLY A 330 14.76 -10.81 -3.63
C GLY A 330 13.34 -10.39 -3.26
N ALA A 331 13.16 -9.19 -2.72
CA ALA A 331 11.84 -8.62 -2.48
C ALA A 331 10.99 -8.52 -3.76
N HIS A 332 11.58 -8.02 -4.85
CA HIS A 332 10.87 -7.89 -6.13
C HIS A 332 10.46 -9.25 -6.70
N ASP A 333 11.36 -10.24 -6.63
CA ASP A 333 11.07 -11.61 -7.05
C ASP A 333 9.93 -12.23 -6.21
N ILE A 334 9.88 -11.95 -4.91
CA ILE A 334 8.76 -12.36 -4.03
C ILE A 334 7.46 -11.65 -4.39
N GLN A 335 7.47 -10.33 -4.61
CA GLN A 335 6.28 -9.58 -5.04
C GLN A 335 5.71 -10.14 -6.34
N TYR A 336 6.58 -10.44 -7.31
CA TYR A 336 6.19 -11.05 -8.57
C TYR A 336 5.58 -12.45 -8.36
N TRP A 337 6.21 -13.28 -7.53
CA TRP A 337 5.70 -14.61 -7.19
C TRP A 337 4.33 -14.56 -6.48
N LEU A 338 4.14 -13.64 -5.54
CA LEU A 338 2.84 -13.39 -4.91
C LEU A 338 1.80 -12.99 -5.96
N GLY A 339 2.14 -12.04 -6.85
CA GLY A 339 1.26 -11.62 -7.95
C GLY A 339 0.86 -12.76 -8.89
N ASP A 340 1.79 -13.64 -9.26
CA ASP A 340 1.51 -14.86 -10.05
C ASP A 340 0.56 -15.79 -9.30
N CYS A 341 0.79 -16.03 -8.00
CA CYS A 341 -0.10 -16.86 -7.17
C CYS A 341 -1.53 -16.28 -7.14
N ALA A 342 -1.68 -14.98 -6.89
CA ALA A 342 -2.97 -14.31 -6.88
C ALA A 342 -3.68 -14.35 -8.25
N SER A 343 -2.92 -14.22 -9.35
CA SER A 343 -3.45 -14.38 -10.71
C SER A 343 -4.04 -15.77 -10.92
N ARG A 344 -3.29 -16.82 -10.55
CA ARG A 344 -3.72 -18.22 -10.72
C ARG A 344 -4.95 -18.53 -9.88
N ILE A 345 -4.94 -18.10 -8.61
CA ILE A 345 -6.05 -18.32 -7.68
C ILE A 345 -7.31 -17.60 -8.18
N SER A 346 -7.21 -16.32 -8.53
CA SER A 346 -8.37 -15.53 -8.96
C SER A 346 -8.92 -15.91 -10.34
N ASN A 347 -8.20 -16.72 -11.13
CA ASN A 347 -8.64 -17.28 -12.41
C ASN A 347 -8.93 -18.79 -12.31
N SER A 348 -9.29 -19.27 -11.13
CA SER A 348 -9.55 -20.70 -10.88
C SER A 348 -10.97 -21.00 -10.40
N LEU A 349 -11.43 -22.22 -10.71
CA LEU A 349 -12.68 -22.79 -10.24
C LEU A 349 -12.43 -23.82 -9.14
N THR A 350 -13.28 -23.79 -8.11
CA THR A 350 -13.24 -24.78 -7.04
C THR A 350 -13.75 -26.16 -7.50
N PRO A 351 -13.36 -27.27 -6.84
CA PRO A 351 -13.92 -28.60 -7.10
C PRO A 351 -15.46 -28.61 -7.06
N GLU A 352 -16.07 -27.95 -6.07
CA GLU A 352 -17.53 -27.85 -5.95
C GLU A 352 -18.17 -27.12 -7.13
N GLN A 353 -17.54 -26.05 -7.64
CA GLN A 353 -18.02 -25.36 -8.85
C GLN A 353 -17.96 -26.29 -10.06
N ILE A 354 -16.88 -27.06 -10.20
CA ILE A 354 -16.69 -28.01 -11.29
C ILE A 354 -17.76 -29.11 -11.25
N GLU A 355 -18.02 -29.69 -10.09
CA GLU A 355 -19.07 -30.71 -9.92
C GLU A 355 -20.45 -30.18 -10.33
N ARG A 356 -20.80 -28.96 -9.92
CA ARG A 356 -22.05 -28.31 -10.32
C ARG A 356 -22.12 -28.05 -11.82
N ILE A 357 -21.01 -27.64 -12.45
CA ILE A 357 -20.93 -27.46 -13.91
C ILE A 357 -21.13 -28.80 -14.63
N VAL A 358 -20.52 -29.89 -14.13
CA VAL A 358 -20.67 -31.24 -14.69
C VAL A 358 -22.11 -31.72 -14.55
N ALA A 359 -22.76 -31.52 -13.40
CA ALA A 359 -24.13 -31.94 -13.14
C ALA A 359 -25.17 -31.18 -13.98
N GLN A 360 -24.88 -29.93 -14.36
CA GLN A 360 -25.76 -29.09 -15.18
C GLN A 360 -25.39 -29.08 -16.66
N ALA A 361 -24.36 -29.83 -17.06
CA ALA A 361 -23.93 -29.91 -18.45
C ALA A 361 -25.04 -30.56 -19.31
N PRO A 362 -25.40 -29.97 -20.47
CA PRO A 362 -26.40 -30.56 -21.35
C PRO A 362 -25.94 -31.92 -21.88
N GLU A 363 -26.86 -32.87 -22.03
CA GLU A 363 -26.59 -34.14 -22.71
C GLU A 363 -26.08 -33.88 -24.13
N GLN A 364 -25.12 -34.69 -24.58
CA GLN A 364 -24.40 -34.51 -25.84
C GLN A 364 -25.36 -34.26 -27.01
N GLY A 365 -25.31 -33.04 -27.58
CA GLY A 365 -26.09 -32.66 -28.77
C GLY A 365 -27.31 -31.78 -28.51
N SER A 366 -27.68 -31.52 -27.26
CA SER A 366 -28.80 -30.62 -26.91
C SER A 366 -28.34 -29.18 -26.64
N ARG A 367 -29.09 -28.17 -27.11
CA ARG A 367 -28.83 -26.76 -26.77
C ARG A 367 -29.45 -26.44 -25.39
N PRO A 368 -28.69 -25.83 -24.46
CA PRO A 368 -29.25 -25.45 -23.17
C PRO A 368 -30.33 -24.36 -23.33
N SER A 369 -31.33 -24.39 -22.46
CA SER A 369 -32.31 -23.30 -22.39
C SER A 369 -31.63 -21.99 -21.98
N LYS A 370 -32.20 -20.82 -22.32
CA LYS A 370 -31.65 -19.51 -21.93
C LYS A 370 -31.42 -19.40 -20.41
N ARG A 371 -32.32 -19.98 -19.60
CA ARG A 371 -32.20 -19.99 -18.13
C ARG A 371 -31.05 -20.89 -17.68
N ALA A 372 -30.94 -22.09 -18.24
CA ALA A 372 -29.83 -23.02 -17.93
C ALA A 372 -28.47 -22.42 -18.34
N ALA A 373 -28.38 -21.78 -19.50
CA ALA A 373 -27.17 -21.09 -19.94
C ALA A 373 -26.76 -19.95 -18.99
N SER A 374 -27.72 -19.12 -18.54
CA SER A 374 -27.45 -18.06 -17.57
C SER A 374 -26.98 -18.59 -16.20
N THR A 375 -27.53 -19.72 -15.74
CA THR A 375 -27.11 -20.35 -14.48
C THR A 375 -25.71 -20.95 -14.61
N LEU A 376 -25.41 -21.63 -15.72
CA LEU A 376 -24.08 -22.14 -16.04
C LEU A 376 -23.03 -21.02 -16.11
N ASP A 377 -23.38 -19.88 -16.72
CA ASP A 377 -22.50 -18.71 -16.78
C ASP A 377 -22.20 -18.13 -15.40
N ASP A 378 -23.19 -18.04 -14.51
CA ASP A 378 -23.02 -17.56 -13.13
C ASP A 378 -22.16 -18.52 -12.27
N ILE A 379 -22.36 -19.83 -12.41
CA ILE A 379 -21.55 -20.84 -11.70
C ILE A 379 -20.11 -20.84 -12.22
N SER A 380 -19.91 -20.56 -13.50
CA SER A 380 -18.59 -20.50 -14.15
C SER A 380 -17.82 -19.20 -13.88
N GLN A 381 -18.36 -18.27 -13.10
CA GLN A 381 -17.62 -17.08 -12.66
C GLN A 381 -16.57 -17.45 -11.61
N PHE A 382 -15.41 -16.79 -11.66
CA PHE A 382 -14.34 -17.00 -10.70
C PHE A 382 -14.71 -16.39 -9.35
N LYS A 383 -14.78 -17.23 -8.31
CA LYS A 383 -15.19 -16.84 -6.95
C LYS A 383 -14.09 -17.08 -5.90
N SER A 384 -12.98 -17.68 -6.31
CA SER A 384 -11.80 -18.04 -5.51
C SER A 384 -10.99 -16.79 -5.16
N SER A 385 -10.94 -16.45 -3.86
CA SER A 385 -10.13 -15.35 -3.33
C SER A 385 -8.79 -15.86 -2.81
N VAL A 386 -7.79 -14.98 -2.71
CA VAL A 386 -6.53 -15.29 -2.02
C VAL A 386 -6.77 -15.34 -0.51
N ILE A 387 -6.26 -16.41 0.11
CA ILE A 387 -6.37 -16.74 1.52
C ILE A 387 -5.03 -17.30 1.98
N TRP A 388 -4.53 -16.80 3.10
CA TRP A 388 -3.36 -17.33 3.80
C TRP A 388 -3.55 -17.20 5.30
N THR A 389 -2.65 -17.81 6.07
CA THR A 389 -2.65 -17.73 7.53
C THR A 389 -1.40 -17.02 8.01
N THR A 390 -1.54 -16.07 8.94
CA THR A 390 -0.38 -15.39 9.55
C THR A 390 0.40 -16.33 10.48
N PRO A 391 1.65 -16.02 10.87
CA PRO A 391 2.38 -16.79 11.87
C PRO A 391 1.66 -16.93 13.22
N LEU A 392 0.73 -16.02 13.55
CA LEU A 392 -0.14 -16.08 14.74
C LEU A 392 -1.41 -16.93 14.54
N ASN A 393 -1.52 -17.69 13.45
CA ASN A 393 -2.70 -18.48 13.08
C ASN A 393 -3.97 -17.66 12.78
N LEU A 394 -3.83 -16.37 12.43
CA LEU A 394 -4.96 -15.56 11.97
C LEU A 394 -5.21 -15.85 10.48
N PRO A 395 -6.41 -16.32 10.07
CA PRO A 395 -6.73 -16.47 8.66
C PRO A 395 -7.03 -15.11 8.03
N VAL A 396 -6.28 -14.76 6.98
CA VAL A 396 -6.48 -13.54 6.20
C VAL A 396 -7.14 -13.89 4.87
N VAL A 397 -8.26 -13.23 4.57
CA VAL A 397 -9.05 -13.45 3.35
C VAL A 397 -9.18 -12.13 2.60
N GLN A 398 -8.72 -12.08 1.35
CA GLN A 398 -8.85 -10.86 0.55
C GLN A 398 -10.31 -10.61 0.12
N PRO A 399 -10.92 -9.48 0.49
CA PRO A 399 -12.34 -9.22 0.25
C PRO A 399 -12.66 -8.71 -1.17
N TYR A 400 -11.66 -8.56 -2.05
CA TYR A 400 -11.83 -7.88 -3.33
C TYR A 400 -12.72 -8.66 -4.31
N ARG A 401 -13.97 -8.22 -4.44
CA ARG A 401 -15.01 -8.77 -5.31
C ARG A 401 -15.61 -7.67 -6.20
N THR A 402 -16.27 -8.09 -7.28
CA THR A 402 -17.00 -7.21 -8.19
C THR A 402 -18.48 -7.29 -7.86
N HIS A 403 -19.01 -6.19 -7.32
CA HIS A 403 -20.40 -6.09 -6.90
C HIS A 403 -21.26 -5.42 -7.96
N LYS A 404 -22.53 -5.80 -8.04
CA LYS A 404 -23.51 -5.16 -8.95
C LYS A 404 -24.35 -4.17 -8.16
N SER A 405 -24.27 -2.90 -8.54
CA SER A 405 -25.17 -1.88 -8.01
C SER A 405 -26.60 -2.09 -8.50
N ARG A 406 -27.57 -1.92 -7.62
CA ARG A 406 -29.01 -1.96 -7.91
C ARG A 406 -29.62 -0.58 -7.63
N LEU A 407 -30.53 -0.16 -8.50
CA LEU A 407 -31.31 1.05 -8.28
C LEU A 407 -32.51 0.74 -7.37
N VAL A 408 -32.47 1.27 -6.15
CA VAL A 408 -33.53 1.13 -5.13
C VAL A 408 -34.35 2.41 -5.10
N ARG A 409 -35.62 2.33 -5.50
CA ARG A 409 -36.54 3.46 -5.42
C ARG A 409 -36.94 3.70 -3.97
N THR A 410 -36.65 4.89 -3.47
CA THR A 410 -37.13 5.39 -2.17
C THR A 410 -38.20 6.46 -2.38
N ASN A 411 -38.75 7.00 -1.28
CA ASN A 411 -39.72 8.11 -1.35
C ASN A 411 -39.10 9.42 -1.86
N LEU A 412 -37.80 9.64 -1.65
CA LEU A 412 -37.10 10.87 -2.06
C LEU A 412 -36.52 10.75 -3.47
N GLN A 413 -35.82 9.64 -3.75
CA GLN A 413 -35.10 9.45 -5.00
C GLN A 413 -34.81 7.98 -5.28
N LEU A 414 -34.28 7.67 -6.46
CA LEU A 414 -33.65 6.37 -6.72
C LEU A 414 -32.21 6.39 -6.17
N LEU A 415 -31.90 5.46 -5.29
CA LEU A 415 -30.55 5.25 -4.76
C LEU A 415 -29.87 4.14 -5.54
N SER A 416 -28.65 4.37 -6.01
CA SER A 416 -27.77 3.31 -6.50
C SER A 416 -27.07 2.69 -5.29
N LEU A 417 -27.46 1.47 -4.92
CA LEU A 417 -26.89 0.77 -3.77
C LEU A 417 -26.24 -0.54 -4.24
N SER A 418 -25.07 -0.84 -3.72
CA SER A 418 -24.40 -2.12 -3.89
C SER A 418 -24.55 -2.93 -2.60
N GLU A 419 -24.87 -4.22 -2.71
CA GLU A 419 -24.93 -5.14 -1.56
C GLU A 419 -23.83 -6.19 -1.73
N PRO A 420 -22.68 -6.01 -1.07
CA PRO A 420 -21.58 -6.95 -1.18
C PRO A 420 -21.94 -8.35 -0.69
N HIS A 421 -21.74 -9.38 -1.51
CA HIS A 421 -21.98 -10.77 -1.12
C HIS A 421 -20.73 -11.65 -1.27
N ARG A 422 -20.57 -12.62 -0.38
CA ARG A 422 -19.42 -13.55 -0.37
C ARG A 422 -19.33 -14.43 -1.62
N SER A 423 -20.44 -14.60 -2.32
CA SER A 423 -20.50 -15.39 -3.57
C SER A 423 -20.25 -14.55 -4.83
N ASP A 424 -20.04 -13.24 -4.70
CA ASP A 424 -19.78 -12.38 -5.85
C ASP A 424 -18.45 -12.75 -6.50
N PRO A 425 -18.32 -12.57 -7.83
CA PRO A 425 -17.07 -12.83 -8.53
C PRO A 425 -15.93 -12.02 -7.94
N VAL A 426 -14.73 -12.62 -7.91
CA VAL A 426 -13.54 -11.89 -7.47
C VAL A 426 -13.07 -10.92 -8.54
N SER A 427 -12.52 -9.79 -8.11
CA SER A 427 -11.80 -8.89 -9.01
C SER A 427 -10.36 -9.39 -9.13
N SER A 428 -10.03 -10.12 -10.19
CA SER A 428 -8.68 -10.68 -10.39
C SER A 428 -7.59 -9.60 -10.38
N ARG A 429 -7.91 -8.40 -10.91
CA ARG A 429 -7.00 -7.24 -10.87
C ARG A 429 -6.73 -6.79 -9.44
N LYS A 430 -7.77 -6.53 -8.63
CA LYS A 430 -7.61 -6.05 -7.25
C LYS A 430 -6.92 -7.12 -6.37
N GLN A 431 -7.29 -8.40 -6.52
CA GLN A 431 -6.63 -9.52 -5.81
C GLN A 431 -5.11 -9.56 -6.07
N LEU A 432 -4.72 -9.45 -7.35
CA LEU A 432 -3.31 -9.46 -7.75
C LEU A 432 -2.54 -8.26 -7.19
N GLN A 433 -3.08 -7.04 -7.35
CA GLN A 433 -2.41 -5.81 -6.92
C GLN A 433 -2.28 -5.73 -5.40
N ALA A 434 -3.27 -6.25 -4.67
CA ALA A 434 -3.34 -6.12 -3.23
C ALA A 434 -2.70 -7.29 -2.46
N PHE A 435 -2.29 -8.38 -3.11
CA PHE A 435 -1.72 -9.53 -2.39
C PHE A 435 -0.35 -9.24 -1.76
N PRO A 436 0.66 -8.75 -2.50
CA PRO A 436 1.93 -8.35 -1.90
C PRO A 436 1.78 -7.37 -0.71
N PRO A 437 1.04 -6.25 -0.82
CA PRO A 437 0.94 -5.31 0.30
C PRO A 437 0.15 -5.87 1.48
N ASN A 438 -0.96 -6.58 1.26
CA ASN A 438 -1.72 -7.16 2.37
C ASN A 438 -0.94 -8.26 3.08
N PHE A 439 -0.09 -9.00 2.36
CA PHE A 439 0.79 -10.00 2.97
C PHE A 439 1.81 -9.34 3.91
N ILE A 440 2.48 -8.26 3.47
CA ILE A 440 3.41 -7.51 4.32
C ILE A 440 2.68 -6.86 5.51
N HIS A 441 1.54 -6.21 5.30
CA HIS A 441 0.74 -5.67 6.39
C HIS A 441 0.37 -6.71 7.46
N SER A 442 0.12 -7.96 7.03
CA SER A 442 -0.16 -9.05 7.97
C SER A 442 1.07 -9.49 8.76
N LEU A 443 2.27 -9.36 8.20
CA LEU A 443 3.53 -9.60 8.91
C LEU A 443 3.88 -8.45 9.85
N ASP A 444 3.67 -7.19 9.45
CA ASP A 444 3.82 -6.02 10.33
C ASP A 444 2.93 -6.16 11.57
N ALA A 445 1.65 -6.52 11.35
CA ALA A 445 0.70 -6.74 12.43
C ALA A 445 1.10 -7.90 13.34
N THR A 446 1.64 -8.98 12.76
CA THR A 446 2.18 -10.12 13.52
C THR A 446 3.35 -9.67 14.39
N HIS A 447 4.27 -8.86 13.85
CA HIS A 447 5.41 -8.31 14.58
C HIS A 447 4.98 -7.42 15.73
N MET A 448 4.03 -6.52 15.51
CA MET A 448 3.43 -5.68 16.55
C MET A 448 2.79 -6.53 17.65
N LEU A 449 1.96 -7.51 17.31
CA LEU A 449 1.24 -8.34 18.29
C LEU A 449 2.17 -9.22 19.11
N LEU A 450 3.19 -9.85 18.49
CA LEU A 450 4.21 -10.61 19.22
C LEU A 450 5.01 -9.72 20.17
N SER A 451 5.38 -8.53 19.71
CA SER A 451 6.07 -7.54 20.55
C SER A 451 5.21 -7.09 21.72
N ALA A 452 3.92 -6.85 21.50
CA ALA A 452 2.97 -6.47 22.54
C ALA A 452 2.82 -7.57 23.61
N VAL A 453 2.78 -8.85 23.20
CA VAL A 453 2.74 -9.99 24.14
C VAL A 453 3.98 -10.02 25.02
N LYS A 454 5.19 -9.92 24.43
CA LYS A 454 6.45 -9.88 25.19
C LYS A 454 6.53 -8.68 26.13
N CYS A 455 6.09 -7.50 25.69
CA CYS A 455 6.02 -6.31 26.53
C CYS A 455 5.07 -6.53 27.73
N ASN A 456 3.90 -7.12 27.49
CA ASN A 456 2.94 -7.42 28.55
C ASN A 456 3.47 -8.44 29.57
N GLU A 457 4.16 -9.50 29.12
CA GLU A 457 4.82 -10.48 29.99
C GLU A 457 5.86 -9.82 30.92
N ALA A 458 6.60 -8.84 30.39
CA ALA A 458 7.55 -8.04 31.13
C ALA A 458 6.92 -6.83 31.88
N LYS A 459 5.60 -6.67 31.82
CA LYS A 459 4.82 -5.59 32.46
C LYS A 459 5.21 -4.17 31.99
N LEU A 460 5.57 -4.03 30.71
CA LEU A 460 5.77 -2.74 30.05
C LEU A 460 4.43 -2.18 29.57
N ALA A 461 4.26 -0.86 29.66
CA ALA A 461 3.21 -0.18 28.93
C ALA A 461 3.53 -0.25 27.43
N PHE A 462 2.56 -0.61 26.60
CA PHE A 462 2.73 -0.72 25.16
C PHE A 462 1.56 -0.05 24.46
N ALA A 463 1.86 0.90 23.60
CA ALA A 463 0.94 1.42 22.61
C ALA A 463 1.60 1.32 21.23
N ALA A 464 0.79 1.22 20.18
CA ALA A 464 1.31 1.15 18.83
C ALA A 464 0.46 2.01 17.89
N VAL A 465 1.13 2.63 16.93
CA VAL A 465 0.54 3.18 15.72
C VAL A 465 1.17 2.43 14.56
N HIS A 466 0.62 1.25 14.26
CA HIS A 466 1.12 0.33 13.23
C HIS A 466 2.61 -0.02 13.38
N ASP A 467 3.50 0.74 12.74
CA ASP A 467 4.96 0.58 12.69
C ASP A 467 5.73 1.54 13.61
N SER A 468 5.02 2.26 14.48
CA SER A 468 5.56 3.02 15.61
C SER A 468 5.15 2.37 16.93
N PHE A 469 6.11 2.06 17.81
CA PHE A 469 5.86 1.39 19.08
C PHE A 469 6.27 2.25 20.26
N TRP A 470 5.37 2.40 21.23
CA TRP A 470 5.48 3.38 22.30
C TRP A 470 5.50 2.71 23.67
N THR A 471 6.39 3.18 24.54
CA THR A 471 6.49 2.75 25.94
C THR A 471 7.02 3.88 26.81
N HIS A 472 7.19 3.64 28.11
CA HIS A 472 7.86 4.62 28.98
C HIS A 472 9.33 4.75 28.61
N ALA A 473 9.90 5.95 28.73
CA ALA A 473 11.32 6.20 28.41
C ALA A 473 12.28 5.20 29.10
N ALA A 474 11.98 4.83 30.35
CA ALA A 474 12.78 3.88 31.13
C ALA A 474 12.79 2.44 30.56
N ASP A 475 11.80 2.11 29.74
CA ASP A 475 11.56 0.75 29.21
C ASP A 475 11.99 0.57 27.75
N VAL A 476 12.41 1.64 27.08
CA VAL A 476 12.73 1.63 25.65
C VAL A 476 13.81 0.61 25.29
N ASP A 477 14.90 0.51 26.08
CA ASP A 477 15.96 -0.48 25.83
C ASP A 477 15.44 -1.93 25.89
N THR A 478 14.54 -2.20 26.83
CA THR A 478 13.92 -3.51 27.02
C THR A 478 12.96 -3.81 25.86
N MET A 479 12.10 -2.84 25.52
CA MET A 479 11.19 -2.94 24.38
C MET A 479 11.96 -3.18 23.08
N ASN A 480 13.02 -2.41 22.79
CA ASN A 480 13.84 -2.57 21.58
C ASN A 480 14.46 -3.95 21.46
N THR A 481 14.78 -4.60 22.59
CA THR A 481 15.22 -6.00 22.59
C THR A 481 14.09 -6.94 22.17
N PHE A 482 12.89 -6.77 22.73
CA PHE A 482 11.72 -7.55 22.33
C PHE A 482 11.32 -7.35 20.87
N LEU A 483 11.42 -6.13 20.34
CA LEU A 483 11.14 -5.83 18.93
C LEU A 483 12.07 -6.62 18.00
N ARG A 484 13.37 -6.61 18.29
CA ARG A 484 14.37 -7.35 17.51
C ARG A 484 14.16 -8.86 17.62
N ASP A 485 13.90 -9.37 18.82
CA ASP A 485 13.67 -10.80 19.03
C ASP A 485 12.39 -11.29 18.35
N ALA A 486 11.29 -10.53 18.40
CA ALA A 486 10.05 -10.85 17.69
C ALA A 486 10.23 -10.84 16.17
N PHE A 487 10.98 -9.88 15.63
CA PHE A 487 11.27 -9.84 14.19
C PHE A 487 12.13 -11.03 13.75
N ILE A 488 13.17 -11.37 14.52
CA ILE A 488 14.01 -12.54 14.27
C ILE A 488 13.18 -13.82 14.34
N GLU A 489 12.30 -13.96 15.33
CA GLU A 489 11.42 -15.12 15.48
C GLU A 489 10.55 -15.33 14.23
N ILE A 490 9.89 -14.28 13.72
CA ILE A 490 9.07 -14.37 12.50
C ILE A 490 9.90 -14.83 11.29
N HIS A 491 11.08 -14.24 11.09
CA HIS A 491 11.86 -14.40 9.86
C HIS A 491 12.93 -15.51 9.91
N SER A 492 13.13 -16.12 11.08
CA SER A 492 13.90 -17.37 11.21
C SER A 492 13.10 -18.56 10.67
N ASP A 493 11.77 -18.48 10.71
CA ASP A 493 10.90 -19.44 10.06
C ASP A 493 10.90 -19.27 8.54
N ASP A 494 10.67 -20.36 7.81
CA ASP A 494 10.44 -20.32 6.36
C ASP A 494 9.00 -19.84 6.05
N VAL A 495 8.77 -18.54 6.21
CA VAL A 495 7.46 -17.90 6.00
C VAL A 495 6.94 -18.12 4.58
N ILE A 496 7.78 -17.93 3.56
CA ILE A 496 7.38 -18.11 2.16
C ILE A 496 7.18 -19.59 1.81
N GLY A 497 8.01 -20.49 2.33
CA GLY A 497 7.83 -21.94 2.19
C GLY A 497 6.53 -22.43 2.80
N ARG A 498 6.19 -21.98 4.02
CA ARG A 498 4.90 -22.27 4.66
C ARG A 498 3.73 -21.75 3.84
N LEU A 499 3.81 -20.52 3.36
CA LEU A 499 2.78 -19.93 2.48
C LEU A 499 2.58 -20.77 1.21
N ALA A 500 3.65 -21.17 0.55
CA ALA A 500 3.59 -21.99 -0.66
C ALA A 500 2.97 -23.37 -0.37
N ALA A 501 3.34 -24.01 0.73
CA ALA A 501 2.76 -25.29 1.16
C ALA A 501 1.27 -25.16 1.52
N GLU A 502 0.88 -24.09 2.22
CA GLU A 502 -0.51 -23.78 2.53
C GLU A 502 -1.30 -23.62 1.22
N MET A 503 -0.81 -22.81 0.28
CA MET A 503 -1.49 -22.58 -1.00
C MET A 503 -1.62 -23.87 -1.81
N ALA A 504 -0.56 -24.66 -1.93
CA ALA A 504 -0.59 -25.94 -2.64
C ALA A 504 -1.63 -26.91 -2.06
N THR A 505 -1.81 -26.88 -0.74
CA THR A 505 -2.79 -27.72 -0.03
C THR A 505 -4.21 -27.17 -0.16
N ARG A 506 -4.39 -25.86 0.09
CA ARG A 506 -5.69 -25.19 0.10
C ARG A 506 -6.35 -25.15 -1.27
N TYR A 507 -5.57 -24.91 -2.32
CA TYR A 507 -6.06 -24.83 -3.71
C TYR A 507 -5.80 -26.13 -4.48
N LYS A 508 -5.61 -27.25 -3.77
CA LYS A 508 -5.50 -28.57 -4.39
C LYS A 508 -6.77 -28.89 -5.16
N ASP A 509 -6.62 -29.52 -6.33
CA ASP A 509 -7.71 -29.94 -7.21
C ASP A 509 -8.52 -28.79 -7.86
N TYR A 510 -8.07 -27.54 -7.72
CA TYR A 510 -8.62 -26.40 -8.45
C TYR A 510 -8.22 -26.46 -9.93
N MET A 511 -9.08 -25.92 -10.80
CA MET A 511 -8.80 -25.78 -12.23
C MET A 511 -8.62 -24.31 -12.58
N GLN A 512 -7.45 -23.94 -13.11
CA GLN A 512 -7.13 -22.58 -13.54
C GLN A 512 -7.33 -22.41 -15.04
N LEU A 513 -7.72 -21.19 -15.44
CA LEU A 513 -7.82 -20.80 -16.84
C LEU A 513 -6.58 -19.99 -17.26
N VAL A 514 -5.77 -20.57 -18.14
CA VAL A 514 -4.50 -19.97 -18.59
C VAL A 514 -4.62 -19.39 -19.99
N LYS A 515 -4.07 -18.20 -20.20
CA LYS A 515 -3.93 -17.58 -21.53
C LYS A 515 -2.66 -18.08 -22.21
N VAL A 516 -2.80 -18.62 -23.41
CA VAL A 516 -1.70 -19.04 -24.28
C VAL A 516 -1.43 -17.92 -25.29
N LYS A 517 -0.18 -17.42 -25.27
CA LYS A 517 0.27 -16.30 -26.09
C LYS A 517 0.18 -16.61 -27.59
N PRO A 518 -0.36 -15.69 -28.41
CA PRO A 518 -0.34 -15.82 -29.86
C PRO A 518 1.08 -16.00 -30.42
N GLY A 519 1.24 -16.90 -31.38
CA GLY A 519 2.52 -17.15 -32.06
C GLY A 519 3.35 -18.31 -31.48
N THR A 520 3.08 -18.75 -30.24
CA THR A 520 3.74 -19.94 -29.65
C THR A 520 3.38 -21.23 -30.39
N LEU A 521 4.24 -22.25 -30.30
CA LEU A 521 3.95 -23.58 -30.88
C LEU A 521 2.69 -24.20 -30.26
N ALA A 522 2.52 -24.04 -28.95
CA ALA A 522 1.32 -24.45 -28.22
C ALA A 522 0.07 -23.76 -28.79
N PHE A 523 0.11 -22.44 -29.01
CA PHE A 523 -1.01 -21.71 -29.61
C PHE A 523 -1.41 -22.26 -30.98
N LYS A 524 -0.43 -22.53 -31.86
CA LYS A 524 -0.69 -23.04 -33.21
C LYS A 524 -1.35 -24.42 -33.17
N LYS A 525 -0.83 -25.34 -32.35
CA LYS A 525 -1.36 -26.71 -32.24
C LYS A 525 -2.71 -26.76 -31.54
N ILE A 526 -2.93 -25.97 -30.47
CA ILE A 526 -4.25 -25.84 -29.82
C ILE A 526 -5.27 -25.24 -30.81
N SER A 527 -4.87 -24.26 -31.62
CA SER A 527 -5.74 -23.68 -32.65
C SER A 527 -6.12 -24.71 -33.72
N GLN A 528 -5.18 -25.53 -34.17
CA GLN A 528 -5.44 -26.63 -35.11
C GLN A 528 -6.41 -27.66 -34.52
N TYR A 529 -6.18 -28.11 -33.28
CA TYR A 529 -7.08 -29.02 -32.56
C TYR A 529 -8.49 -28.43 -32.40
N ARG A 530 -8.62 -27.16 -32.03
CA ARG A 530 -9.94 -26.51 -31.94
C ARG A 530 -10.64 -26.35 -33.28
N LYS A 531 -9.90 -26.29 -34.40
CA LYS A 531 -10.49 -26.26 -35.74
C LYS A 531 -11.12 -27.59 -36.13
N SER A 532 -10.59 -28.72 -35.65
CA SER A 532 -11.12 -30.06 -35.95
C SER A 532 -12.38 -30.42 -35.15
N LEU A 533 -12.70 -29.68 -34.08
CA LEU A 533 -13.91 -29.88 -33.26
C LEU A 533 -15.16 -29.22 -33.87
N LYS A 534 -16.35 -29.71 -33.52
CA LYS A 534 -17.64 -29.09 -33.90
C LYS A 534 -17.85 -27.76 -33.15
N LEU A 535 -18.68 -26.86 -33.69
CA LEU A 535 -18.94 -25.53 -33.09
C LEU A 535 -19.42 -25.58 -31.62
N ILE A 536 -20.28 -26.54 -31.28
CA ILE A 536 -20.81 -26.75 -29.90
C ILE A 536 -19.69 -27.23 -28.95
N GLU A 537 -18.70 -27.94 -29.48
CA GLU A 537 -17.56 -28.45 -28.71
C GLU A 537 -16.49 -27.37 -28.47
N LYS A 538 -16.56 -26.21 -29.14
CA LYS A 538 -15.59 -25.11 -29.01
C LYS A 538 -15.88 -24.17 -27.83
N GLU A 539 -16.98 -24.36 -27.11
CA GLU A 539 -17.34 -23.53 -25.96
C GLU A 539 -16.38 -23.74 -24.77
N ARG A 540 -16.15 -22.69 -23.99
CA ARG A 540 -15.21 -22.68 -22.84
C ARG A 540 -15.49 -23.80 -21.84
N ASN A 541 -16.77 -24.06 -21.57
CA ASN A 541 -17.20 -25.06 -20.60
C ASN A 541 -17.05 -26.48 -21.18
N SER A 542 -17.19 -26.65 -22.50
CA SER A 542 -16.96 -27.94 -23.18
C SER A 542 -15.48 -28.37 -23.14
N ASP A 543 -14.55 -27.42 -23.22
CA ASP A 543 -13.11 -27.70 -22.99
C ASP A 543 -12.84 -28.12 -21.54
N LEU A 544 -13.47 -27.47 -20.55
CA LEU A 544 -13.36 -27.84 -19.13
C LEU A 544 -13.86 -29.27 -18.89
N LEU A 545 -15.06 -29.61 -19.38
CA LEU A 545 -15.68 -30.93 -19.19
C LEU A 545 -14.83 -32.06 -19.78
N ARG A 546 -14.22 -31.84 -20.96
CA ARG A 546 -13.29 -32.81 -21.58
C ARG A 546 -12.05 -33.03 -20.73
N GLU A 547 -11.50 -31.96 -20.16
CA GLU A 547 -10.32 -32.07 -19.31
C GLU A 547 -10.63 -32.72 -17.96
N VAL A 548 -11.75 -32.39 -17.34
CA VAL A 548 -12.22 -33.05 -16.11
C VAL A 548 -12.44 -34.55 -16.35
N LYS A 549 -13.00 -34.94 -17.51
CA LYS A 549 -13.12 -36.35 -17.89
C LYS A 549 -11.74 -37.01 -18.03
N ARG A 550 -10.78 -36.35 -18.70
CA ARG A 550 -9.40 -36.86 -18.83
C ARG A 550 -8.76 -37.09 -17.47
N LEU A 551 -8.84 -36.12 -16.56
CA LEU A 551 -8.25 -36.22 -15.22
C LEU A 551 -8.91 -37.30 -14.37
N ARG A 552 -10.24 -37.49 -14.48
CA ARG A 552 -10.95 -38.60 -13.82
C ARG A 552 -10.48 -39.96 -14.31
N LEU A 553 -10.31 -40.13 -15.62
CA LEU A 553 -9.80 -41.37 -16.21
C LEU A 553 -8.35 -41.65 -15.78
N LEU A 554 -7.50 -40.62 -15.76
CA LEU A 554 -6.10 -40.74 -15.32
C LEU A 554 -5.94 -41.04 -13.83
N SER A 555 -6.91 -40.66 -13.00
CA SER A 555 -6.92 -40.92 -11.54
C SER A 555 -7.65 -42.20 -11.15
N SER A 556 -8.19 -42.95 -12.12
CA SER A 556 -8.90 -44.21 -11.87
C SER A 556 -7.95 -45.32 -11.41
N SER A 557 -8.46 -46.23 -10.58
CA SER A 557 -7.75 -47.45 -10.20
C SER A 557 -7.74 -48.51 -11.30
N ASN A 558 -8.55 -48.34 -12.37
CA ASN A 558 -8.62 -49.27 -13.50
C ASN A 558 -7.56 -48.94 -14.57
N PRO A 559 -6.62 -49.86 -14.88
CA PRO A 559 -5.59 -49.63 -15.90
C PRO A 559 -6.14 -49.31 -17.30
N GLU A 560 -7.30 -49.84 -17.67
CA GLU A 560 -7.91 -49.58 -18.99
C GLU A 560 -8.41 -48.13 -19.11
N GLU A 561 -9.02 -47.61 -18.05
CA GLU A 561 -9.48 -46.22 -17.98
C GLU A 561 -8.30 -45.24 -17.98
N VAL A 562 -7.21 -45.59 -17.29
CA VAL A 562 -5.96 -44.79 -17.31
C VAL A 562 -5.39 -44.72 -18.72
N GLU A 563 -5.43 -45.83 -19.46
CA GLU A 563 -4.96 -45.88 -20.86
C GLU A 563 -5.89 -45.09 -21.80
N GLU A 564 -7.21 -45.11 -21.58
CA GLU A 564 -8.16 -44.22 -22.26
C GLU A 564 -7.83 -42.74 -21.99
N GLY A 565 -7.57 -42.39 -20.73
CA GLY A 565 -7.18 -41.04 -20.31
C GLY A 565 -5.90 -40.56 -20.98
N LYS A 566 -4.89 -41.43 -21.15
CA LYS A 566 -3.64 -41.12 -21.86
C LYS A 566 -3.85 -40.90 -23.36
N ARG A 567 -4.79 -41.61 -23.99
CA ARG A 567 -5.14 -41.45 -25.41
C ARG A 567 -5.99 -40.20 -25.67
N MET A 568 -6.64 -39.66 -24.65
CA MET A 568 -7.52 -38.49 -24.78
C MET A 568 -6.71 -37.22 -25.07
N ILE A 569 -6.89 -36.66 -26.27
CA ILE A 569 -6.29 -35.39 -26.66
C ILE A 569 -7.20 -34.25 -26.19
N THR A 570 -6.69 -33.40 -25.31
CA THR A 570 -7.34 -32.18 -24.83
C THR A 570 -6.43 -30.97 -25.08
N ALA A 571 -6.97 -29.76 -24.98
CA ALA A 571 -6.14 -28.56 -25.07
C ALA A 571 -5.05 -28.53 -23.98
N ALA A 572 -5.34 -29.10 -22.81
CA ALA A 572 -4.40 -29.26 -21.71
C ALA A 572 -3.29 -30.26 -22.02
N SER A 573 -3.61 -31.46 -22.54
CA SER A 573 -2.59 -32.45 -22.86
C SER A 573 -1.66 -32.01 -23.99
N ILE A 574 -2.19 -31.24 -24.96
CA ILE A 574 -1.38 -30.55 -25.97
C ILE A 574 -0.44 -29.54 -25.29
N TYR A 575 -0.93 -28.76 -24.33
CA TYR A 575 -0.11 -27.79 -23.60
C TYR A 575 0.99 -28.49 -22.77
N GLU A 576 0.67 -29.52 -21.99
CA GLU A 576 1.60 -30.33 -21.19
C GLU A 576 2.66 -31.05 -22.03
N GLY A 577 2.30 -31.53 -23.23
CA GLY A 577 3.26 -32.16 -24.15
C GLY A 577 4.30 -31.20 -24.72
N MET A 578 4.15 -29.89 -24.51
CA MET A 578 5.02 -28.83 -25.03
C MET A 578 5.72 -28.03 -23.94
N THR A 579 5.44 -28.28 -22.66
CA THR A 579 6.02 -27.55 -21.53
C THR A 579 7.53 -27.74 -21.35
N GLY A 580 8.22 -28.50 -22.21
CA GLY A 580 9.68 -28.47 -22.32
C GLY A 580 10.24 -27.21 -23.03
N GLU A 581 9.41 -26.43 -23.72
CA GLU A 581 9.82 -25.23 -24.49
C GLU A 581 8.91 -23.99 -24.27
N VAL A 582 7.98 -24.04 -23.31
CA VAL A 582 6.97 -22.97 -23.15
C VAL A 582 7.03 -22.41 -21.74
N GLU A 583 7.64 -21.22 -21.61
CA GLU A 583 7.39 -20.32 -20.50
C GLU A 583 5.87 -20.12 -20.39
N LEU A 584 5.31 -20.45 -19.22
CA LEU A 584 4.02 -19.88 -18.83
C LEU A 584 4.14 -18.37 -19.10
N ASP A 585 3.07 -17.72 -19.57
CA ASP A 585 3.04 -16.27 -19.71
C ASP A 585 2.28 -15.60 -18.53
N PRO A 586 2.64 -15.84 -17.24
CA PRO A 586 2.20 -14.93 -16.19
C PRO A 586 2.82 -13.56 -16.39
N GLU A 587 3.94 -13.48 -17.11
CA GLU A 587 4.56 -12.23 -17.51
C GLU A 587 3.55 -11.28 -18.18
N SER A 588 2.66 -11.73 -19.06
CA SER A 588 1.69 -10.84 -19.69
C SER A 588 0.68 -10.28 -18.70
N ASP A 589 0.05 -11.07 -17.84
CA ASP A 589 -0.97 -10.56 -16.92
C ASP A 589 -0.33 -9.79 -15.75
N VAL A 590 0.79 -10.26 -15.20
CA VAL A 590 1.52 -9.58 -14.11
C VAL A 590 2.19 -8.28 -14.60
N LYS A 591 2.81 -8.26 -15.80
CA LYS A 591 3.35 -7.04 -16.43
C LYS A 591 2.27 -6.08 -16.91
N THR A 592 1.14 -6.56 -17.43
CA THR A 592 0.03 -5.69 -17.89
C THR A 592 -0.76 -5.10 -16.71
N LEU A 593 -0.84 -5.80 -15.58
CA LEU A 593 -1.57 -5.37 -14.38
C LEU A 593 -0.70 -4.58 -13.37
N GLY A 594 0.55 -4.26 -13.71
CA GLY A 594 1.36 -3.25 -13.01
C GLY A 594 2.28 -3.75 -11.90
N LEU A 595 2.31 -5.05 -11.62
CA LEU A 595 3.32 -5.66 -10.75
C LEU A 595 4.57 -5.99 -11.58
N GLY A 596 5.50 -5.03 -11.71
CA GLY A 596 6.75 -5.22 -12.44
C GLY A 596 6.83 -4.62 -13.84
N ASN A 597 5.93 -3.71 -14.21
CA ASN A 597 6.10 -2.92 -15.44
C ASN A 597 7.15 -1.80 -15.19
N MET A 598 8.43 -2.16 -15.18
CA MET A 598 9.53 -1.21 -14.96
C MET A 598 10.30 -0.79 -16.21
N VAL A 599 10.31 -1.57 -17.29
CA VAL A 599 11.03 -1.15 -18.52
C VAL A 599 10.40 -1.80 -19.75
N SER A 600 9.31 -1.24 -20.28
CA SER A 600 8.91 -1.32 -21.71
C SER A 600 7.48 -0.82 -21.89
N SER A 601 7.29 0.50 -22.02
CA SER A 601 6.04 1.05 -22.55
C SER A 601 6.28 1.62 -23.95
N ARG A 602 6.03 0.79 -24.97
CA ARG A 602 5.72 1.27 -26.33
C ARG A 602 4.31 1.88 -26.45
N SER A 603 3.57 1.99 -25.35
CA SER A 603 2.19 2.51 -25.31
C SER A 603 2.06 3.99 -24.87
N ALA A 604 3.18 4.71 -24.70
CA ALA A 604 3.17 6.12 -24.30
C ALA A 604 2.64 7.12 -25.36
N LYS A 605 1.91 6.66 -26.39
CA LYS A 605 1.42 7.51 -27.50
C LYS A 605 -0.09 7.67 -27.63
N GLU A 606 -0.92 7.05 -26.79
CA GLU A 606 -2.38 7.04 -27.07
C GLU A 606 -3.32 7.47 -25.94
N HIS A 607 -2.83 8.02 -24.83
CA HIS A 607 -3.71 8.65 -23.84
C HIS A 607 -3.15 9.99 -23.37
N ASP A 608 -3.20 10.97 -24.27
CA ASP A 608 -3.13 12.38 -23.94
C ASP A 608 -4.51 12.99 -24.21
N THR A 609 -5.45 12.71 -23.32
CA THR A 609 -6.71 13.46 -23.22
C THR A 609 -6.92 13.77 -21.74
N VAL A 610 -6.94 15.07 -21.48
CA VAL A 610 -7.07 15.70 -20.16
C VAL A 610 -8.39 15.28 -19.51
N SER A 611 -8.33 14.41 -18.51
CA SER A 611 -9.35 14.33 -17.47
C SER A 611 -8.80 15.00 -16.21
N SER A 612 -9.36 16.18 -15.93
CA SER A 612 -9.12 16.94 -14.71
C SER A 612 -10.29 16.64 -13.78
N TRP A 613 -10.10 15.67 -12.90
CA TRP A 613 -10.94 15.44 -11.74
C TRP A 613 -10.04 15.53 -10.50
N ASP A 614 -10.05 16.74 -9.96
CA ASP A 614 -9.44 17.16 -8.70
C ASP A 614 -10.49 16.88 -7.61
N THR A 615 -10.34 15.76 -6.91
CA THR A 615 -11.28 15.30 -5.88
C THR A 615 -10.95 15.97 -4.55
N GLY A 616 -11.86 16.84 -4.12
CA GLY A 616 -11.68 17.83 -3.05
C GLY A 616 -11.65 17.30 -1.63
N ALA A 617 -10.70 16.41 -1.31
CA ALA A 617 -10.19 16.27 0.05
C ALA A 617 -8.94 17.13 0.16
N THR A 618 -8.82 17.95 1.19
CA THR A 618 -7.66 18.83 1.31
C THR A 618 -6.38 18.09 1.61
N ASP A 619 -5.40 18.43 0.79
CA ASP A 619 -4.06 17.89 0.78
C ASP A 619 -3.27 18.11 2.09
N GLU A 620 -3.67 19.03 2.96
CA GLU A 620 -2.98 19.33 4.24
C GLU A 620 -3.48 18.46 5.41
N ALA A 621 -4.79 18.12 5.48
CA ALA A 621 -5.28 17.11 6.41
C ALA A 621 -4.95 15.69 5.94
N LEU A 622 -4.85 15.49 4.63
CA LEU A 622 -4.22 14.29 4.09
C LEU A 622 -2.74 14.25 4.45
N GLU A 623 -1.95 15.34 4.37
CA GLU A 623 -0.53 15.30 4.76
C GLU A 623 -0.31 14.84 6.21
N GLU A 624 -1.07 15.33 7.19
CA GLU A 624 -0.97 14.83 8.58
C GLU A 624 -1.47 13.38 8.73
N ALA A 625 -2.53 12.98 8.03
CA ALA A 625 -3.03 11.61 8.08
C ALA A 625 -2.17 10.61 7.28
N LEU A 626 -1.40 11.09 6.29
CA LEU A 626 -0.54 10.33 5.38
C LEU A 626 0.87 10.14 5.93
N GLU A 627 1.37 11.04 6.79
CA GLU A 627 2.59 10.79 7.55
C GLU A 627 2.38 9.67 8.59
N ASP A 628 1.14 9.49 9.05
CA ASP A 628 0.77 8.48 10.05
C ASP A 628 0.12 7.20 9.49
N ASN A 629 -0.39 7.21 8.26
CA ASN A 629 -1.05 6.02 7.68
C ASN A 629 -1.15 6.06 6.13
N PRO A 630 -0.22 5.41 5.39
CA PRO A 630 -0.23 5.40 3.91
C PRO A 630 -1.42 4.66 3.26
N ASN A 631 -2.31 4.03 4.04
CA ASN A 631 -3.50 3.34 3.52
C ASN A 631 -4.68 4.26 3.19
N ILE A 632 -4.73 5.50 3.70
CA ILE A 632 -5.83 6.44 3.41
C ILE A 632 -5.79 6.87 1.95
N GLU A 633 -4.59 6.97 1.34
CA GLU A 633 -4.42 7.23 -0.09
C GLU A 633 -4.98 6.09 -0.95
N LEU A 634 -4.91 4.84 -0.50
CA LEU A 634 -5.41 3.66 -1.23
C LEU A 634 -6.93 3.58 -1.18
N GLU A 635 -7.56 3.81 -0.02
CA GLU A 635 -9.02 3.82 0.08
C GLU A 635 -9.64 5.02 -0.67
N ALA A 636 -9.06 6.21 -0.55
CA ALA A 636 -9.50 7.39 -1.28
C ALA A 636 -9.25 7.25 -2.80
N ALA A 637 -8.08 6.76 -3.23
CA ALA A 637 -7.83 6.53 -4.66
C ALA A 637 -8.69 5.40 -5.24
N GLU A 638 -9.08 4.41 -4.42
CA GLU A 638 -10.04 3.37 -4.81
C GLU A 638 -11.46 3.94 -4.97
N GLU A 639 -11.93 4.80 -4.07
CA GLU A 639 -13.24 5.48 -4.20
C GLU A 639 -13.27 6.42 -5.43
N ILE A 640 -12.21 7.19 -5.68
CA ILE A 640 -12.09 8.05 -6.86
C ILE A 640 -12.10 7.23 -8.16
N SER A 641 -11.51 6.02 -8.12
CA SER A 641 -11.56 5.09 -9.26
C SER A 641 -12.95 4.51 -9.50
N GLU A 642 -13.75 4.33 -8.43
CA GLU A 642 -15.14 3.85 -8.52
C GLU A 642 -16.08 4.93 -9.06
N GLU A 643 -15.90 6.21 -8.69
CA GLU A 643 -16.65 7.32 -9.27
C GLU A 643 -16.33 7.53 -10.77
N ALA A 644 -15.06 7.39 -11.16
CA ALA A 644 -14.63 7.51 -12.56
C ALA A 644 -15.15 6.37 -13.46
N GLU A 645 -15.47 5.19 -12.91
CA GLU A 645 -16.04 4.06 -13.64
C GLU A 645 -17.58 4.13 -13.75
N LEU A 646 -18.26 4.92 -12.91
CA LEU A 646 -19.73 5.05 -12.89
C LEU A 646 -20.29 6.10 -13.86
N GLU A 647 -19.49 7.09 -14.30
CA GLU A 647 -19.90 8.09 -15.30
C GLU A 647 -19.40 7.77 -16.72
N THR A 648 -19.86 6.67 -17.33
CA THR A 648 -19.77 6.55 -18.79
C THR A 648 -20.92 7.33 -19.45
N ALA A 649 -20.71 8.61 -19.72
CA ALA A 649 -21.54 9.35 -20.68
C ALA A 649 -21.52 8.65 -22.06
N PRO A 650 -22.62 8.68 -22.83
CA PRO A 650 -22.67 8.02 -24.13
C PRO A 650 -21.67 8.68 -25.08
N LYS A 651 -20.66 7.91 -25.52
CA LYS A 651 -19.64 8.35 -26.47
C LYS A 651 -20.30 8.86 -27.76
N ASP A 652 -19.98 10.08 -28.13
CA ASP A 652 -20.50 10.74 -29.32
C ASP A 652 -20.08 9.97 -30.59
N ARG A 653 -21.01 9.74 -31.52
CA ARG A 653 -20.79 8.88 -32.71
C ARG A 653 -19.65 9.38 -33.59
N PHE A 654 -19.31 10.66 -33.48
CA PHE A 654 -18.30 11.35 -34.29
C PHE A 654 -16.86 10.85 -34.01
N GLU A 655 -16.50 10.61 -32.74
CA GLU A 655 -15.14 10.16 -32.35
C GLU A 655 -14.83 8.73 -32.79
N SER A 656 -15.86 7.91 -33.04
CA SER A 656 -15.67 6.52 -33.50
C SER A 656 -15.18 6.43 -34.96
N SER A 657 -15.32 7.50 -35.74
CA SER A 657 -15.04 7.48 -37.20
C SER A 657 -13.60 7.84 -37.58
N MET A 658 -12.79 8.37 -36.65
CA MET A 658 -11.44 8.88 -36.93
C MET A 658 -10.28 8.01 -36.40
N LYS A 659 -10.54 6.82 -35.87
CA LYS A 659 -9.45 5.91 -35.46
C LYS A 659 -8.81 5.20 -36.67
N PRO A 660 -7.48 5.20 -36.83
CA PRO A 660 -6.84 4.34 -37.82
C PRO A 660 -7.16 2.87 -37.51
N LYS A 661 -7.51 2.08 -38.53
CA LYS A 661 -7.78 0.64 -38.37
C LYS A 661 -6.54 -0.07 -37.84
N SER A 662 -6.49 -0.34 -36.53
CA SER A 662 -5.46 -1.19 -35.93
C SER A 662 -5.52 -2.57 -36.58
N ARG A 663 -4.36 -3.14 -36.95
CA ARG A 663 -4.26 -4.53 -37.42
C ARG A 663 -4.96 -5.47 -36.42
N PRO A 664 -5.72 -6.49 -36.86
CA PRO A 664 -6.37 -7.41 -35.94
C PRO A 664 -5.31 -8.17 -35.15
N SER A 665 -5.19 -7.89 -33.85
CA SER A 665 -4.36 -8.71 -32.96
C SER A 665 -4.99 -10.10 -32.86
N GLN A 666 -4.17 -11.15 -33.03
CA GLN A 666 -4.66 -12.51 -32.85
C GLN A 666 -5.10 -12.69 -31.39
N LYS A 667 -6.36 -13.08 -31.17
CA LYS A 667 -6.89 -13.33 -29.82
C LYS A 667 -6.16 -14.52 -29.17
N SER A 668 -5.69 -14.34 -27.93
CA SER A 668 -5.09 -15.40 -27.11
C SER A 668 -6.04 -16.61 -26.99
N GLN A 669 -5.46 -17.81 -26.91
CA GLN A 669 -6.24 -19.03 -26.64
C GLN A 669 -6.31 -19.25 -25.14
N LEU A 670 -7.47 -19.64 -24.61
CA LEU A 670 -7.62 -19.98 -23.19
C LEU A 670 -7.51 -21.51 -23.01
N VAL A 671 -6.88 -22.01 -21.97
CA VAL A 671 -6.75 -23.46 -21.68
C VAL A 671 -7.00 -23.72 -20.21
N TRP A 672 -7.81 -24.74 -19.90
CA TRP A 672 -8.00 -25.21 -18.53
C TRP A 672 -6.87 -26.15 -18.14
N LEU A 673 -6.23 -25.89 -17.01
CA LEU A 673 -5.16 -26.72 -16.45
C LEU A 673 -5.44 -26.94 -14.96
N PRO A 674 -4.98 -28.06 -14.37
CA PRO A 674 -4.85 -28.15 -12.92
C PRO A 674 -4.04 -26.97 -12.38
N LEU A 675 -4.51 -26.37 -11.30
CA LEU A 675 -3.83 -25.25 -10.66
C LEU A 675 -2.49 -25.74 -10.08
N LYS A 676 -1.41 -25.11 -10.52
CA LYS A 676 -0.04 -25.36 -10.07
C LYS A 676 0.66 -24.03 -9.87
N PHE A 677 1.37 -23.88 -8.76
CA PHE A 677 2.13 -22.69 -8.43
C PHE A 677 3.55 -22.77 -8.98
N ALA A 678 4.13 -21.60 -9.29
CA ALA A 678 5.55 -21.49 -9.63
C ALA A 678 6.43 -21.82 -8.41
N PRO A 679 7.66 -22.32 -8.64
CA PRO A 679 8.61 -22.52 -7.55
C PRO A 679 8.92 -21.20 -6.85
N ILE A 680 9.18 -21.28 -5.54
CA ILE A 680 9.53 -20.13 -4.72
C ILE A 680 10.85 -19.52 -5.22
N PRO A 681 10.97 -18.18 -5.27
CA PRO A 681 12.23 -17.51 -5.54
C PRO A 681 13.34 -17.94 -4.58
N LYS A 682 14.60 -17.93 -5.04
CA LYS A 682 15.74 -18.26 -4.17
C LYS A 682 15.98 -17.12 -3.19
N LYS A 683 15.94 -17.43 -1.89
CA LYS A 683 16.32 -16.50 -0.82
C LYS A 683 17.80 -16.13 -0.96
N GLY A 684 18.11 -14.86 -0.77
CA GLY A 684 19.47 -14.33 -0.73
C GLY A 684 20.25 -14.74 0.52
N ALA A 685 21.41 -14.10 0.72
CA ALA A 685 22.39 -14.52 1.73
C ALA A 685 22.27 -13.77 3.07
N PHE A 686 21.36 -12.82 3.21
CA PHE A 686 21.21 -12.06 4.45
C PHE A 686 20.75 -12.95 5.62
N ASP A 687 21.47 -12.85 6.74
CA ASP A 687 21.17 -13.53 7.99
C ASP A 687 20.47 -12.57 8.96
N VAL A 688 19.18 -12.83 9.22
CA VAL A 688 18.34 -12.00 10.09
C VAL A 688 18.82 -11.97 11.54
N THR A 689 19.60 -12.95 12.00
CA THR A 689 20.05 -12.99 13.41
C THR A 689 21.02 -11.85 13.75
N ARG A 690 21.66 -11.24 12.73
CA ARG A 690 22.51 -10.06 12.89
C ARG A 690 21.74 -8.84 13.41
N LEU A 691 20.42 -8.82 13.24
CA LEU A 691 19.54 -7.76 13.72
C LEU A 691 19.65 -7.51 15.23
N LYS A 692 20.02 -8.53 16.02
CA LYS A 692 20.20 -8.39 17.49
C LYS A 692 21.12 -7.24 17.88
N GLN A 693 22.09 -6.91 17.03
CA GLN A 693 23.08 -5.88 17.29
C GLN A 693 22.72 -4.51 16.68
N SER A 694 21.66 -4.43 15.87
CA SER A 694 21.24 -3.16 15.27
C SER A 694 20.54 -2.29 16.31
N GLN A 695 21.08 -1.10 16.58
CA GLN A 695 20.48 -0.12 17.48
C GLN A 695 19.50 0.82 16.76
N TYR A 696 19.54 0.85 15.43
CA TYR A 696 18.75 1.76 14.59
C TYR A 696 17.61 1.04 13.84
N PHE A 697 17.34 -0.22 14.18
CA PHE A 697 16.23 -0.98 13.60
C PHE A 697 14.87 -0.30 13.86
N PHE A 698 14.66 0.07 15.13
CA PHE A 698 13.60 0.91 15.66
C PHE A 698 14.28 1.90 16.61
N SER A 699 14.20 3.21 16.37
CA SER A 699 14.98 4.21 17.14
C SER A 699 14.47 5.64 17.12
#